data_AF-C0DZI7-F1
#
_entry.id   AF-C0DZI7-F1
#
_cell.length_a   1.000
_cell.length_b   1.000
_cell.length_c   1.000
_cell.angle_alpha   90.00
_cell.angle_beta   90.00
_cell.angle_gamma   90.00
#
_symmetry.space_group_name_H-M   'P 1'
#
loop_
_entity.id
_entity.type
_entity.pdbx_description
1 polymer ?
#
loop_
_entity_poly.entity_id
_entity_poly.type
_entity_poly.pdbx_seq_one_letter_code
_entity_poly.pdbx_strand_id
1 'polypeptide(L)'
;MRTSGISPYTSDDTPAFRVARDLAGVRVPQADGNSFGAIVRVPPQGIPAAALLATNPLTGENFFAEFLAESGATPAEWFDRLSTILIQPALTLLDQGLAMEPHPQNTVIELRNGWPYAVTVRDFGGCRIVRDSAFGQRYDWGFLEGTALLSDHDTAYDKLIYPMITNLVLGLCEAAGIDPGTIALDNLPPMLPRKRMFGMRLSGAVTEQDYVRIPNPIPPVSLVDELPWAREHVSERLTETMAVEGLTQLPECDVDNAVTTLAHVKQVVDRRLRFYRSPADLISTAPPELRGVVADSLAITGHNVHPLAKLRLGFDAKDSALYGPENFRPTNLKLIGVHPNLLAETGDVTAILRAEFPENTPNTTLRIVPVHPWQWEHVIGAEFAREIAAGTIMDTGATLPVLPTLSLRTALTFHPGTSGHRLFIKTSVDATLTSTRRSMSRDSALGTPLVAAHLAGLGLPCDLLPEIAGCAYDGPKTNPRAVRGLSTLIRESTPRTAITAAALRGLPTVTEEFFSHYARDLLSTVLPTMWHAGIALEAHLQNTLVYVDDDFQYQGICLRDFSGLRAYRPRATGVPIRDGAITMTDDYDVFIAKGYYAAIPGNLAAFVDQLPGDPRHYWRLVRSIVNDLIAEHNPPQVDVDKLLAPTMKQKAFLRMLADPARGDVYVDVPNPLVG
;
A
#
# COMPACT_ATOMS: atom_id res chain seq x y z
N MET A 1 24.38 -11.48 16.62
CA MET A 1 24.22 -10.01 16.60
C MET A 1 23.61 -9.61 15.26
N ARG A 2 22.29 -9.39 15.23
CA ARG A 2 21.58 -8.71 14.14
C ARG A 2 20.56 -7.81 14.84
N THR A 3 20.79 -6.51 14.83
CA THR A 3 19.86 -5.53 15.38
C THR A 3 18.69 -5.39 14.41
N SER A 4 17.52 -5.87 14.83
CA SER A 4 16.23 -5.61 14.18
C SER A 4 15.83 -4.15 14.46
N GLY A 5 16.30 -3.23 13.64
CA GLY A 5 15.95 -1.81 13.72
C GLY A 5 15.77 -1.26 12.31
N ILE A 6 14.56 -0.77 12.02
CA ILE A 6 14.26 0.04 10.84
C ILE A 6 15.17 1.28 10.91
N SER A 7 15.99 1.51 9.88
CA SER A 7 17.11 2.45 9.94
C SER A 7 17.22 3.27 8.66
N PRO A 8 16.69 4.51 8.62
CA PRO A 8 16.92 5.46 7.52
C PRO A 8 18.29 6.15 7.67
N TYR A 9 19.05 6.31 6.58
CA TYR A 9 20.44 6.76 6.57
C TYR A 9 20.65 8.07 5.80
N THR A 10 21.45 8.99 6.35
CA THR A 10 22.24 9.99 5.60
C THR A 10 23.72 9.65 5.76
N SER A 11 24.57 10.12 4.84
CA SER A 11 25.88 9.56 4.45
C SER A 11 26.92 9.18 5.52
N ASP A 12 26.68 9.39 6.83
CA ASP A 12 27.67 9.12 7.89
C ASP A 12 27.22 8.34 9.16
N ASP A 13 25.95 7.99 9.51
CA ASP A 13 25.69 7.10 10.68
C ASP A 13 24.42 6.19 10.74
N THR A 14 24.59 5.16 11.58
CA THR A 14 23.66 4.23 12.29
C THR A 14 22.28 4.81 12.72
N PRO A 15 21.23 3.99 12.95
CA PRO A 15 19.78 4.28 12.86
C PRO A 15 19.24 5.58 13.46
N ALA A 16 18.19 6.15 12.83
CA ALA A 16 17.53 7.40 13.25
C ALA A 16 16.42 7.25 14.32
N PHE A 17 15.81 6.08 14.48
CA PHE A 17 14.92 5.76 15.61
C PHE A 17 15.46 4.57 16.40
N ARG A 18 15.61 4.72 17.71
CA ARG A 18 16.25 3.73 18.60
C ARG A 18 15.42 3.53 19.85
N VAL A 19 15.56 2.35 20.43
CA VAL A 19 15.09 2.03 21.78
C VAL A 19 16.31 1.85 22.66
N ALA A 20 16.32 2.50 23.83
CA ALA A 20 17.41 2.36 24.78
C ALA A 20 17.56 0.90 25.23
N ARG A 21 18.80 0.41 25.26
CA ARG A 21 19.09 -0.97 25.62
C ARG A 21 19.21 -1.11 27.14
N ASP A 22 18.25 -1.81 27.72
CA ASP A 22 18.32 -2.26 29.12
C ASP A 22 19.15 -3.55 29.20
N LEU A 23 20.20 -3.53 30.01
CA LEU A 23 21.16 -4.63 30.15
C LEU A 23 20.77 -5.61 31.25
N ALA A 24 20.21 -5.08 32.34
CA ALA A 24 19.80 -5.86 33.49
C ALA A 24 18.73 -5.12 34.28
N GLY A 25 17.88 -5.88 34.97
CA GLY A 25 16.94 -5.37 35.96
C GLY A 25 17.00 -6.22 37.22
N VAL A 26 16.87 -5.59 38.37
CA VAL A 26 16.67 -6.27 39.66
C VAL A 26 15.36 -5.78 40.28
N ARG A 27 14.60 -6.71 40.85
CA ARG A 27 13.41 -6.43 41.64
C ARG A 27 13.48 -7.20 42.94
N VAL A 28 13.31 -6.50 44.05
CA VAL A 28 13.13 -7.07 45.39
C VAL A 28 11.67 -6.87 45.77
N PRO A 29 10.84 -7.94 45.71
CA PRO A 29 9.45 -7.86 46.14
C PRO A 29 9.35 -7.66 47.66
N GLN A 30 8.38 -6.87 48.11
CA GLN A 30 7.99 -6.74 49.52
C GLN A 30 6.64 -7.44 49.75
N ALA A 31 6.40 -7.88 51.00
CA ALA A 31 5.24 -8.68 51.37
C ALA A 31 3.90 -7.92 51.28
N ASP A 32 3.93 -6.59 51.26
CA ASP A 32 2.78 -5.69 51.13
C ASP A 32 2.44 -5.36 49.66
N GLY A 33 3.12 -5.99 48.70
CA GLY A 33 2.94 -5.74 47.27
C GLY A 33 3.84 -4.63 46.70
N ASN A 34 4.56 -3.90 47.55
CA ASN A 34 5.58 -2.94 47.09
C ASN A 34 6.80 -3.66 46.52
N SER A 35 7.63 -2.93 45.78
CA SER A 35 8.92 -3.47 45.36
C SER A 35 9.98 -2.39 45.23
N PHE A 36 11.21 -2.75 45.59
CA PHE A 36 12.40 -1.98 45.24
C PHE A 36 12.97 -2.56 43.95
N GLY A 37 13.34 -1.71 42.99
CA GLY A 37 13.92 -2.17 41.74
C GLY A 37 14.90 -1.17 41.13
N ALA A 38 15.79 -1.70 40.29
CA ALA A 38 16.73 -0.91 39.51
C ALA A 38 16.92 -1.52 38.13
N ILE A 39 17.15 -0.67 37.13
CA ILE A 39 17.47 -1.05 35.75
C ILE A 39 18.84 -0.47 35.41
N VAL A 40 19.71 -1.30 34.85
CA VAL A 40 21.00 -0.88 34.28
C VAL A 40 20.80 -0.73 32.78
N ARG A 41 21.04 0.47 32.26
CA ARG A 41 20.76 0.85 30.87
C ARG A 41 22.00 1.39 30.20
N VAL A 42 22.19 1.08 28.92
CA VAL A 42 23.19 1.75 28.09
C VAL A 42 22.74 3.21 27.90
N PRO A 43 23.56 4.20 28.29
CA PRO A 43 23.16 5.61 28.17
C PRO A 43 22.91 5.94 26.69
N PRO A 44 21.71 6.45 26.34
CA PRO A 44 21.46 6.93 24.99
C PRO A 44 22.33 8.16 24.71
N GLN A 45 22.73 8.35 23.46
CA GLN A 45 23.40 9.57 23.03
C GLN A 45 22.35 10.68 22.84
N GLY A 46 22.75 11.94 23.01
CA GLY A 46 21.90 13.11 22.85
C GLY A 46 21.32 13.66 24.17
N ILE A 47 20.32 14.53 24.04
CA ILE A 47 19.70 15.25 25.15
C ILE A 47 18.22 14.85 25.30
N PRO A 48 17.68 14.72 26.53
CA PRO A 48 16.25 14.52 26.70
C PRO A 48 15.48 15.69 26.07
N ALA A 49 14.42 15.40 25.31
CA ALA A 49 13.60 16.42 24.66
C ALA A 49 12.97 17.40 25.67
N ALA A 50 12.83 17.00 26.93
CA ALA A 50 12.44 17.90 28.03
C ALA A 50 13.41 19.08 28.21
N ALA A 51 14.69 18.92 27.88
CA ALA A 51 15.66 20.01 27.91
C ALA A 51 15.37 21.06 26.83
N LEU A 52 14.86 20.66 25.67
CA LEU A 52 14.47 21.56 24.59
C LEU A 52 13.29 22.47 24.97
N LEU A 53 12.43 22.01 25.90
CA LEU A 53 11.33 22.80 26.45
C LEU A 53 11.79 23.85 27.48
N ALA A 54 13.04 23.76 27.96
CA ALA A 54 13.53 24.64 29.01
C ALA A 54 14.10 25.94 28.45
N THR A 55 14.08 26.98 29.28
CA THR A 55 14.80 28.23 29.04
C THR A 55 16.28 28.02 29.34
N ASN A 56 17.15 28.45 28.43
CA ASN A 56 18.58 28.52 28.63
C ASN A 56 18.89 29.63 29.65
N PRO A 57 19.46 29.29 30.82
CA PRO A 57 19.71 30.27 31.89
C PRO A 57 20.81 31.28 31.54
N LEU A 58 21.60 31.05 30.50
CA LEU A 58 22.69 31.94 30.09
C LEU A 58 22.23 33.03 29.13
N THR A 59 21.29 32.71 28.24
CA THR A 59 20.79 33.62 27.20
C THR A 59 19.40 34.18 27.52
N GLY A 60 18.61 33.47 28.33
CA GLY A 60 17.20 33.75 28.56
C GLY A 60 16.28 33.25 27.46
N GLU A 61 16.82 32.69 26.38
CA GLU A 61 16.08 32.13 25.25
C GLU A 61 15.70 30.66 25.50
N ASN A 62 14.73 30.13 24.76
CA ASN A 62 14.38 28.71 24.83
C ASN A 62 15.41 27.84 24.07
N PHE A 63 15.81 26.69 24.63
CA PHE A 63 16.80 25.81 23.98
C PHE A 63 16.37 25.34 22.58
N PHE A 64 15.10 24.98 22.39
CA PHE A 64 14.61 24.62 21.06
C PHE A 64 14.72 25.78 20.07
N ALA A 65 14.37 27.01 20.48
CA ALA A 65 14.51 28.18 19.62
C ALA A 65 15.98 28.43 19.20
N GLU A 66 16.94 28.24 20.11
CA GLU A 66 18.37 28.36 19.80
C GLU A 66 18.83 27.30 18.80
N PHE A 67 18.48 26.03 19.01
CA PHE A 67 18.84 24.95 18.08
C PHE A 67 18.14 25.09 16.73
N LEU A 68 16.90 25.59 16.71
CA LEU A 68 16.19 25.90 15.47
C LEU A 68 16.93 27.01 14.70
N ALA A 69 17.36 28.08 15.38
CA ALA A 69 18.15 29.14 14.77
C ALA A 69 19.51 28.64 14.26
N GLU A 70 20.20 27.78 15.02
CA GLU A 70 21.47 27.14 14.61
C GLU A 70 21.30 26.30 13.34
N SER A 71 20.17 25.61 13.22
CA SER A 71 19.87 24.74 12.07
C SER A 71 19.64 25.49 10.76
N GLY A 72 19.28 26.77 10.84
CA GLY A 72 18.81 27.57 9.69
C GLY A 72 17.45 27.12 9.13
N ALA A 73 16.77 26.18 9.78
CA ALA A 73 15.49 25.64 9.35
C ALA A 73 14.31 26.52 9.75
N THR A 74 13.24 26.46 8.97
CA THR A 74 11.91 26.87 9.43
C THR A 74 11.35 25.86 10.44
N PRO A 75 10.41 26.26 11.32
CA PRO A 75 9.70 25.31 12.19
C PRO A 75 9.12 24.12 11.44
N ALA A 76 8.50 24.35 10.28
CA ALA A 76 7.90 23.31 9.46
C ALA A 76 8.92 22.24 9.04
N GLU A 77 10.10 22.65 8.58
CA GLU A 77 11.17 21.73 8.17
C GLU A 77 11.74 20.92 9.35
N TRP A 78 11.91 21.56 10.51
CA TRP A 78 12.42 20.90 11.70
C TRP A 78 11.44 19.84 12.23
N PHE A 79 10.15 20.17 12.30
CA PHE A 79 9.11 19.23 12.74
C PHE A 79 8.83 18.12 11.71
N ASP A 80 8.98 18.38 10.41
CA ASP A 80 8.95 17.33 9.37
C ASP A 80 10.06 16.30 9.59
N ARG A 81 11.27 16.78 9.94
CA ARG A 81 12.39 15.91 10.32
C ARG A 81 12.09 15.10 11.58
N LEU A 82 11.57 15.74 12.64
CA LEU A 82 11.18 15.04 13.88
C LEU A 82 10.08 14.00 13.63
N SER A 83 9.09 14.34 12.82
CA SER A 83 7.99 13.45 12.45
C SER A 83 8.49 12.13 11.91
N THR A 84 9.50 12.18 11.05
CA THR A 84 10.00 11.00 10.38
C THR A 84 10.86 10.13 11.29
N ILE A 85 11.64 10.73 12.18
CA ILE A 85 12.53 9.95 13.06
C ILE A 85 11.87 9.54 14.38
N LEU A 86 10.65 10.00 14.69
CA LEU A 86 9.94 9.66 15.93
C LEU A 86 8.47 9.31 15.70
N ILE A 87 7.68 10.21 15.10
CA ILE A 87 6.22 10.10 15.04
C ILE A 87 5.78 8.93 14.17
N GLN A 88 6.29 8.84 12.94
CA GLN A 88 5.94 7.75 12.03
C GLN A 88 6.39 6.36 12.55
N PRO A 89 7.64 6.18 13.03
CA PRO A 89 8.04 4.91 13.67
C PRO A 89 7.17 4.52 14.85
N ALA A 90 6.80 5.48 15.71
CA ALA A 90 5.99 5.20 16.89
C ALA A 90 4.54 4.81 16.53
N LEU A 91 3.94 5.48 15.55
CA LEU A 91 2.63 5.10 14.99
C LEU A 91 2.68 3.70 14.37
N THR A 92 3.74 3.38 13.63
CA THR A 92 3.93 2.05 13.02
C THR A 92 4.01 0.95 14.09
N LEU A 93 4.64 1.22 15.23
CA LEU A 93 4.71 0.27 16.34
C LEU A 93 3.36 0.14 17.05
N LEU A 94 2.60 1.23 17.20
CA LEU A 94 1.24 1.17 17.71
C LEU A 94 0.35 0.31 16.82
N ASP A 95 0.50 0.38 15.50
CA ASP A 95 -0.25 -0.47 14.58
C ASP A 95 0.08 -1.97 14.81
N GLN A 96 1.30 -2.30 15.24
CA GLN A 96 1.66 -3.67 15.69
C GLN A 96 1.11 -4.01 17.09
N GLY A 97 0.51 -3.03 17.77
CA GLY A 97 -0.01 -3.09 19.13
C GLY A 97 1.03 -2.81 20.20
N LEU A 98 2.11 -2.08 19.88
CA LEU A 98 3.05 -1.53 20.85
C LEU A 98 2.95 0.00 20.90
N ALA A 99 2.34 0.54 21.94
CA ALA A 99 2.44 1.95 22.25
C ALA A 99 3.67 2.22 23.11
N MET A 100 4.67 2.85 22.51
CA MET A 100 5.73 3.48 23.30
C MET A 100 5.17 4.76 23.93
N GLU A 101 5.64 5.13 25.13
CA GLU A 101 5.25 6.37 25.80
C GLU A 101 6.39 7.40 25.65
N PRO A 102 6.62 7.99 24.44
CA PRO A 102 7.76 8.86 24.16
C PRO A 102 7.53 10.27 24.74
N HIS A 103 7.38 10.35 26.06
CA HIS A 103 7.29 11.60 26.81
C HIS A 103 8.60 12.39 26.67
N PRO A 104 8.61 13.73 26.74
CA PRO A 104 9.84 14.54 26.63
C PRO A 104 11.04 14.08 27.49
N GLN A 105 10.81 13.47 28.65
CA GLN A 105 11.88 12.92 29.50
C GLN A 105 12.42 11.55 29.02
N ASN A 106 11.57 10.80 28.33
CA ASN A 106 11.82 9.46 27.81
C ASN A 106 12.26 9.47 26.35
N THR A 107 12.13 10.61 25.68
CA THR A 107 12.61 10.84 24.31
C THR A 107 13.94 11.57 24.38
N VAL A 108 15.01 10.93 23.92
CA VAL A 108 16.35 11.53 23.84
C VAL A 108 16.65 11.84 22.38
N ILE A 109 16.95 13.10 22.07
CA ILE A 109 17.18 13.59 20.71
C ILE A 109 18.67 13.89 20.55
N GLU A 110 19.26 13.30 19.51
CA GLU A 110 20.59 13.64 19.03
C GLU A 110 20.44 14.79 18.03
N LEU A 111 21.07 15.92 18.31
CA LEU A 111 21.10 17.08 17.42
C LEU A 111 22.44 17.17 16.69
N ARG A 112 22.41 17.59 15.43
CA ARG A 112 23.61 17.92 14.64
C ARG A 112 23.40 19.23 13.90
N ASN A 113 24.23 20.23 14.19
CA ASN A 113 24.08 21.59 13.66
C ASN A 113 22.63 22.07 13.83
N GLY A 114 22.07 21.94 15.03
CA GLY A 114 20.66 22.25 15.34
C GLY A 114 19.57 21.30 14.80
N TRP A 115 19.88 20.38 13.87
CA TRP A 115 18.90 19.47 13.27
C TRP A 115 18.66 18.19 14.11
N PRO A 116 17.42 17.67 14.17
CA PRO A 116 17.14 16.37 14.76
C PRO A 116 17.70 15.26 13.88
N TYR A 117 18.74 14.61 14.39
CA TYR A 117 19.50 13.58 13.68
C TYR A 117 18.96 12.19 13.95
N ALA A 118 18.83 11.83 15.24
CA ALA A 118 18.31 10.56 15.71
C ALA A 118 17.51 10.73 17.01
N VAL A 119 16.64 9.77 17.30
CA VAL A 119 15.88 9.72 18.55
C VAL A 119 16.05 8.35 19.20
N THR A 120 16.28 8.36 20.52
CA THR A 120 16.22 7.17 21.35
C THR A 120 15.09 7.29 22.37
N VAL A 121 14.11 6.38 22.30
CA VAL A 121 13.07 6.24 23.34
C VAL A 121 13.59 5.32 24.44
N ARG A 122 13.47 5.75 25.69
CA ARG A 122 13.89 5.01 26.89
C ARG A 122 12.71 4.88 27.86
N ASP A 123 12.88 4.00 28.84
CA ASP A 123 11.93 3.81 29.94
C ASP A 123 10.53 3.35 29.49
N PHE A 124 10.39 2.04 29.39
CA PHE A 124 9.17 1.37 28.93
C PHE A 124 8.20 1.04 30.06
N GLY A 125 8.38 1.59 31.26
CA GLY A 125 7.47 1.33 32.39
C GLY A 125 6.01 1.69 32.11
N GLY A 126 5.77 2.66 31.23
CA GLY A 126 4.43 3.06 30.81
C GLY A 126 4.06 2.71 29.37
N CYS A 127 4.83 1.85 28.70
CA CYS A 127 4.43 1.33 27.39
C CYS A 127 3.15 0.49 27.50
N ARG A 128 2.45 0.31 26.38
CA ARG A 128 1.29 -0.58 26.28
C ARG A 128 1.48 -1.58 25.17
N ILE A 129 1.07 -2.80 25.46
CA ILE A 129 1.01 -3.94 24.57
C ILE A 129 -0.47 -4.31 24.47
N VAL A 130 -0.99 -4.26 23.26
CA VAL A 130 -2.32 -4.77 22.96
C VAL A 130 -2.22 -6.30 22.97
N ARG A 131 -2.89 -6.94 23.93
CA ARG A 131 -2.73 -8.39 24.19
C ARG A 131 -2.95 -9.22 22.92
N ASP A 132 -4.02 -8.87 22.22
CA ASP A 132 -4.54 -9.57 21.04
C ASP A 132 -3.96 -8.97 19.74
N SER A 133 -2.74 -8.41 19.80
CA SER A 133 -2.06 -7.87 18.62
C SER A 133 -0.88 -8.74 18.20
N ALA A 134 -0.39 -8.50 16.97
CA ALA A 134 0.81 -9.17 16.46
C ALA A 134 2.02 -9.04 17.39
N PHE A 135 2.19 -7.89 18.06
CA PHE A 135 3.25 -7.71 19.06
C PHE A 135 2.93 -8.43 20.38
N GLY A 136 1.67 -8.35 20.85
CA GLY A 136 1.23 -9.01 22.08
C GLY A 136 1.35 -10.54 22.04
N GLN A 137 1.12 -11.14 20.87
CA GLN A 137 1.22 -12.59 20.66
C GLN A 137 2.62 -13.08 20.29
N ARG A 138 3.56 -12.17 20.00
CA ARG A 138 4.88 -12.52 19.45
C ARG A 138 5.77 -13.31 20.41
N TYR A 139 5.58 -13.13 21.70
CA TYR A 139 6.39 -13.75 22.74
C TYR A 139 5.49 -14.26 23.86
N ASP A 140 5.90 -15.35 24.52
CA ASP A 140 5.35 -15.69 25.83
C ASP A 140 5.95 -14.71 26.85
N TRP A 141 5.26 -13.59 27.04
CA TRP A 141 5.75 -12.47 27.83
C TRP A 141 5.88 -12.78 29.33
N GLY A 142 5.29 -13.87 29.82
CA GLY A 142 5.32 -14.22 31.25
C GLY A 142 4.86 -13.07 32.15
N PHE A 143 3.84 -12.31 31.70
CA PHE A 143 3.40 -11.09 32.39
C PHE A 143 3.07 -11.38 33.85
N LEU A 144 3.63 -10.56 34.74
CA LEU A 144 3.26 -10.60 36.14
C LEU A 144 1.80 -10.14 36.30
N GLU A 145 1.09 -10.78 37.22
CA GLU A 145 -0.29 -10.44 37.58
C GLU A 145 -0.38 -8.95 37.98
N GLY A 146 -1.34 -8.22 37.41
CA GLY A 146 -1.51 -6.78 37.63
C GLY A 146 -0.60 -5.86 36.81
N THR A 147 0.11 -6.36 35.78
CA THR A 147 0.93 -5.50 34.91
C THR A 147 0.11 -4.42 34.20
N ALA A 148 0.60 -3.18 34.24
CA ALA A 148 0.02 -2.08 33.48
C ALA A 148 0.42 -2.10 31.99
N LEU A 149 1.28 -3.04 31.59
CA LEU A 149 1.76 -3.17 30.21
C LEU A 149 0.67 -3.61 29.25
N LEU A 150 -0.33 -4.37 29.69
CA LEU A 150 -1.40 -4.84 28.82
C LEU A 150 -2.57 -3.85 28.78
N SER A 151 -3.08 -3.55 27.59
CA SER A 151 -4.29 -2.74 27.43
C SER A 151 -5.05 -3.05 26.14
N ASP A 152 -6.23 -2.46 25.99
CA ASP A 152 -6.87 -2.31 24.69
C ASP A 152 -6.13 -1.31 23.79
N HIS A 153 -6.54 -1.26 22.52
CA HIS A 153 -5.96 -0.40 21.50
C HIS A 153 -6.19 1.09 21.79
N ASP A 154 -7.35 1.49 22.30
CA ASP A 154 -7.68 2.90 22.55
C ASP A 154 -6.81 3.48 23.68
N THR A 155 -6.59 2.70 24.73
CA THR A 155 -5.68 3.03 25.82
C THR A 155 -4.25 3.12 25.32
N ALA A 156 -3.82 2.16 24.49
CA ALA A 156 -2.48 2.17 23.88
C ALA A 156 -2.29 3.42 23.00
N TYR A 157 -3.30 3.77 22.20
CA TYR A 157 -3.33 4.96 21.36
C TYR A 157 -3.17 6.24 22.18
N ASP A 158 -3.99 6.42 23.21
CA ASP A 158 -3.93 7.62 24.08
C ASP A 158 -2.60 7.71 24.84
N LYS A 159 -2.02 6.55 25.17
CA LYS A 159 -0.69 6.45 25.79
C LYS A 159 0.46 6.82 24.86
N LEU A 160 0.29 6.69 23.55
CA LEU A 160 1.28 7.15 22.57
C LEU A 160 1.06 8.62 22.18
N ILE A 161 -0.16 8.97 21.74
CA ILE A 161 -0.42 10.26 21.10
C ILE A 161 -0.30 11.43 22.09
N TYR A 162 -0.81 11.29 23.31
CA TYR A 162 -0.73 12.37 24.29
C TYR A 162 0.71 12.81 24.61
N PRO A 163 1.64 11.92 25.04
CA PRO A 163 3.00 12.34 25.34
C PRO A 163 3.76 12.82 24.10
N MET A 164 3.53 12.18 22.94
CA MET A 164 4.26 12.48 21.71
C MET A 164 3.82 13.80 21.05
N ILE A 165 2.51 14.04 20.95
CA ILE A 165 1.98 15.19 20.23
C ILE A 165 1.67 16.32 21.20
N THR A 166 0.89 16.05 22.26
CA THR A 166 0.44 17.09 23.17
C THR A 166 1.55 17.59 24.09
N ASN A 167 2.37 16.70 24.67
CA ASN A 167 3.43 17.14 25.59
C ASN A 167 4.73 17.51 24.87
N LEU A 168 5.11 16.78 23.81
CA LEU A 168 6.35 17.03 23.10
C LEU A 168 6.17 18.05 21.96
N VAL A 169 5.41 17.73 20.90
CA VAL A 169 5.30 18.63 19.73
C VAL A 169 4.67 19.97 20.11
N LEU A 170 3.47 19.98 20.68
CA LEU A 170 2.81 21.23 21.07
C LEU A 170 3.55 21.95 22.20
N GLY A 171 4.21 21.22 23.09
CA GLY A 171 5.06 21.80 24.12
C GLY A 171 6.27 22.54 23.55
N LEU A 172 6.91 22.00 22.50
CA LEU A 172 8.01 22.67 21.80
C LEU A 172 7.52 23.93 21.09
N CYS A 173 6.35 23.88 20.44
CA CYS A 173 5.73 25.05 19.85
C CYS A 173 5.46 26.14 20.89
N GLU A 174 4.83 25.80 22.02
CA GLU A 174 4.53 26.73 23.11
C GLU A 174 5.80 27.34 23.71
N ALA A 175 6.82 26.52 24.00
CA ALA A 175 8.05 26.97 24.63
C ALA A 175 8.90 27.90 23.74
N ALA A 176 8.83 27.73 22.42
CA ALA A 176 9.52 28.57 21.44
C ALA A 176 8.65 29.68 20.84
N GLY A 177 7.39 29.82 21.27
CA GLY A 177 6.46 30.84 20.73
C GLY A 177 6.08 30.61 19.26
N ILE A 178 6.10 29.37 18.79
CA ILE A 178 5.76 28.98 17.42
C ILE A 178 4.27 28.66 17.36
N ASP A 179 3.55 29.24 16.40
CA ASP A 179 2.16 28.87 16.12
C ASP A 179 2.10 27.45 15.52
N PRO A 180 1.42 26.47 16.18
CA PRO A 180 1.24 25.13 15.63
C PRO A 180 0.56 25.10 14.25
N GLY A 181 -0.17 26.16 13.88
CA GLY A 181 -0.75 26.32 12.54
C GLY A 181 0.28 26.50 11.43
N THR A 182 1.54 26.78 11.77
CA THR A 182 2.65 26.97 10.81
C THR A 182 3.47 25.72 10.56
N ILE A 183 3.21 24.63 11.30
CA ILE A 183 3.83 23.32 11.09
C ILE A 183 2.82 22.39 10.42
N ALA A 184 3.26 21.28 9.82
CA ALA A 184 2.36 20.32 9.22
C ALA A 184 2.76 18.89 9.59
N LEU A 185 1.80 18.14 10.13
CA LEU A 185 1.98 16.74 10.49
C LEU A 185 0.81 15.91 9.98
N ASP A 186 1.17 14.82 9.33
CA ASP A 186 0.26 13.85 8.77
C ASP A 186 -0.02 12.71 9.77
N ASN A 187 -1.10 11.95 9.57
CA ASN A 187 -1.54 10.83 10.43
C ASN A 187 -2.12 11.20 11.80
N LEU A 188 -2.41 12.48 12.05
CA LEU A 188 -3.02 12.90 13.30
C LEU A 188 -4.54 12.98 13.19
N PRO A 189 -5.30 12.57 14.23
CA PRO A 189 -6.74 12.72 14.25
C PRO A 189 -7.13 14.20 14.33
N PRO A 190 -8.38 14.56 14.00
CA PRO A 190 -8.88 15.91 14.22
C PRO A 190 -8.96 16.29 15.70
N MET A 191 -8.96 15.29 16.60
CA MET A 191 -9.06 15.47 18.04
C MET A 191 -7.94 14.72 18.77
N LEU A 192 -7.13 15.43 19.56
CA LEU A 192 -6.01 14.88 20.32
C LEU A 192 -6.43 14.55 21.77
N PRO A 193 -5.92 13.46 22.38
CA PRO A 193 -6.08 13.20 23.81
C PRO A 193 -5.29 14.21 24.65
N ARG A 194 -5.87 14.66 25.76
CA ARG A 194 -5.22 15.49 26.80
C ARG A 194 -5.62 14.98 28.19
N LYS A 195 -4.64 14.75 29.07
CA LYS A 195 -4.93 14.27 30.44
C LYS A 195 -5.62 15.33 31.30
N ARG A 196 -6.63 14.92 32.07
CA ARG A 196 -7.29 15.76 33.10
C ARG A 196 -6.49 15.79 34.41
N MET A 197 -5.25 16.28 34.36
CA MET A 197 -4.33 16.25 35.50
C MET A 197 -4.89 16.86 36.80
N PHE A 198 -5.63 17.99 36.70
CA PHE A 198 -6.23 18.64 37.86
C PHE A 198 -7.39 17.82 38.45
N GLY A 199 -8.28 17.29 37.60
CA GLY A 199 -9.38 16.42 38.02
C GLY A 199 -8.89 15.15 38.69
N MET A 200 -7.86 14.51 38.11
CA MET A 200 -7.21 13.32 38.68
C MET A 200 -6.57 13.59 40.05
N ARG A 201 -5.92 14.75 40.22
CA ARG A 201 -5.37 15.15 41.53
C ARG A 201 -6.45 15.40 42.58
N LEU A 202 -7.61 15.92 42.18
CA LEU A 202 -8.73 16.19 43.09
C LEU A 202 -9.50 14.92 43.47
N SER A 203 -9.60 13.93 42.58
CA SER A 203 -10.32 12.68 42.85
C SER A 203 -9.53 11.68 43.71
N GLY A 204 -8.23 11.93 43.95
CA GLY A 204 -7.34 10.98 44.62
C GLY A 204 -7.03 9.72 43.79
N ALA A 205 -7.54 9.63 42.56
CA ALA A 205 -7.26 8.54 41.64
C ALA A 205 -5.87 8.74 41.02
N VAL A 206 -4.84 8.22 41.70
CA VAL A 206 -3.45 8.24 41.21
C VAL A 206 -3.25 7.22 40.07
N THR A 207 -4.16 6.25 39.94
CA THR A 207 -4.04 5.10 39.03
C THR A 207 -4.94 5.16 37.78
N GLU A 208 -6.06 5.89 37.80
CA GLU A 208 -6.97 6.02 36.65
C GLU A 208 -6.48 7.12 35.69
N GLN A 209 -6.32 6.80 34.40
CA GLN A 209 -5.91 7.78 33.39
C GLN A 209 -7.17 8.34 32.71
N ASP A 210 -7.53 9.58 33.03
CA ASP A 210 -8.68 10.27 32.43
C ASP A 210 -8.23 11.25 31.34
N TYR A 211 -8.76 11.06 30.13
CA TYR A 211 -8.42 11.83 28.93
C TYR A 211 -9.64 12.61 28.41
N VAL A 212 -9.40 13.85 27.98
CA VAL A 212 -10.33 14.63 27.16
C VAL A 212 -9.81 14.78 25.75
N ARG A 213 -10.72 14.90 24.80
CA ARG A 213 -10.40 15.19 23.40
C ARG A 213 -10.38 16.70 23.19
N ILE A 214 -9.28 17.22 22.63
CA ILE A 214 -9.12 18.63 22.25
C ILE A 214 -8.94 18.74 20.72
N PRO A 215 -9.37 19.83 20.06
CA PRO A 215 -9.10 20.03 18.65
C PRO A 215 -7.59 19.97 18.34
N ASN A 216 -7.22 19.33 17.24
CA ASN A 216 -5.85 19.31 16.75
C ASN A 216 -5.53 20.64 16.04
N PRO A 217 -4.59 21.46 16.56
CA PRO A 217 -4.24 22.74 15.94
C PRO A 217 -3.23 22.61 14.78
N ILE A 218 -2.68 21.41 14.55
CA ILE A 218 -1.67 21.17 13.53
C ILE A 218 -2.35 20.83 12.20
N PRO A 219 -2.18 21.63 11.13
CA PRO A 219 -2.77 21.34 9.84
C PRO A 219 -2.12 20.11 9.18
N PRO A 220 -2.82 19.48 8.22
CA PRO A 220 -2.23 18.47 7.36
C PRO A 220 -1.22 19.11 6.40
N VAL A 221 -0.40 18.29 5.77
CA VAL A 221 0.59 18.73 4.79
C VAL A 221 -0.06 19.40 3.56
N SER A 222 0.50 20.54 3.11
CA SER A 222 0.01 21.34 1.98
C SER A 222 0.41 20.74 0.62
N LEU A 223 -0.55 20.56 -0.29
CA LEU A 223 -0.36 19.96 -1.62
C LEU A 223 0.29 20.89 -2.67
N VAL A 224 0.48 22.17 -2.36
CA VAL A 224 0.75 23.21 -3.38
C VAL A 224 2.15 23.10 -4.00
N ASP A 225 3.13 22.62 -3.24
CA ASP A 225 4.55 22.61 -3.65
C ASP A 225 4.81 21.79 -4.93
N GLU A 226 4.07 20.70 -5.12
CA GLU A 226 4.25 19.76 -6.24
C GLU A 226 3.29 20.02 -7.42
N LEU A 227 2.36 20.96 -7.28
CA LEU A 227 1.36 21.25 -8.33
C LEU A 227 2.00 21.71 -9.66
N PRO A 228 3.02 22.58 -9.69
CA PRO A 228 3.63 23.01 -10.96
C PRO A 228 4.22 21.84 -11.74
N TRP A 229 5.01 20.99 -11.06
CA TRP A 229 5.58 19.78 -11.67
C TRP A 229 4.50 18.82 -12.16
N ALA A 230 3.47 18.58 -11.34
CA ALA A 230 2.39 17.66 -11.71
C ALA A 230 1.60 18.16 -12.94
N ARG A 231 1.37 19.48 -13.06
CA ARG A 231 0.71 20.07 -14.24
C ARG A 231 1.55 19.88 -15.50
N GLU A 232 2.84 20.19 -15.44
CA GLU A 232 3.77 20.02 -16.55
C GLU A 232 3.82 18.56 -16.99
N HIS A 233 4.06 17.64 -16.05
CA HIS A 233 4.15 16.21 -16.33
C HIS A 233 2.87 15.64 -16.97
N VAL A 234 1.68 16.01 -16.46
CA VAL A 234 0.42 15.55 -17.04
C VAL A 234 0.21 16.16 -18.44
N SER A 235 0.56 17.42 -18.64
CA SER A 235 0.42 18.11 -19.93
C SER A 235 1.30 17.51 -21.03
N GLU A 236 2.55 17.19 -20.72
CA GLU A 236 3.47 16.53 -21.66
C GLU A 236 2.91 15.18 -22.11
N ARG A 237 2.51 14.34 -21.14
CA ARG A 237 1.97 13.02 -21.43
C ARG A 237 0.67 13.06 -22.21
N LEU A 238 -0.20 14.04 -21.92
CA LEU A 238 -1.42 14.27 -22.69
C LEU A 238 -1.08 14.61 -24.15
N THR A 239 -0.12 15.49 -24.38
CA THR A 239 0.31 15.89 -25.73
C THR A 239 0.85 14.68 -26.51
N GLU A 240 1.73 13.90 -25.91
CA GLU A 240 2.27 12.67 -26.51
C GLU A 240 1.17 11.65 -26.83
N THR A 241 0.28 11.39 -25.88
CA THR A 241 -0.81 10.41 -26.06
C THR A 241 -1.80 10.87 -27.12
N MET A 242 -2.16 12.16 -27.16
CA MET A 242 -3.04 12.72 -28.19
C MET A 242 -2.42 12.59 -29.59
N ALA A 243 -1.10 12.79 -29.72
CA ALA A 243 -0.41 12.59 -31.00
C ALA A 243 -0.47 11.12 -31.44
N VAL A 244 -0.18 10.18 -30.54
CA VAL A 244 -0.26 8.74 -30.81
C VAL A 244 -1.69 8.29 -31.16
N GLU A 245 -2.68 8.83 -30.46
CA GLU A 245 -4.10 8.53 -30.68
C GLU A 245 -4.73 9.38 -31.79
N GLY A 246 -3.98 10.25 -32.47
CA GLY A 246 -4.49 11.12 -33.55
C GLY A 246 -5.64 12.04 -33.12
N LEU A 247 -5.64 12.50 -31.87
CA LEU A 247 -6.66 13.39 -31.32
C LEU A 247 -6.23 14.86 -31.48
N THR A 248 -7.12 15.70 -31.99
CA THR A 248 -6.90 17.16 -32.13
C THR A 248 -7.42 17.94 -30.94
N GLN A 249 -8.30 17.35 -30.13
CA GLN A 249 -8.88 17.93 -28.93
C GLN A 249 -8.88 16.91 -27.80
N LEU A 250 -8.67 17.39 -26.58
CA LEU A 250 -8.74 16.56 -25.38
C LEU A 250 -10.21 16.18 -25.11
N PRO A 251 -10.52 14.89 -24.91
CA PRO A 251 -11.85 14.48 -24.46
C PRO A 251 -12.21 15.09 -23.10
N GLU A 252 -13.51 15.19 -22.80
CA GLU A 252 -13.97 15.64 -21.50
C GLU A 252 -13.44 14.70 -20.41
N CYS A 253 -12.55 15.22 -19.56
CA CYS A 253 -11.91 14.47 -18.48
C CYS A 253 -11.44 15.41 -17.37
N ASP A 254 -11.36 14.89 -16.15
CA ASP A 254 -10.97 15.67 -14.97
C ASP A 254 -9.44 15.70 -14.81
N VAL A 255 -8.79 16.53 -15.63
CA VAL A 255 -7.34 16.71 -15.59
C VAL A 255 -6.88 17.27 -14.24
N ASP A 256 -7.67 18.16 -13.62
CA ASP A 256 -7.33 18.75 -12.34
C ASP A 256 -7.29 17.69 -11.22
N ASN A 257 -8.23 16.73 -11.19
CA ASN A 257 -8.16 15.59 -10.27
C ASN A 257 -6.86 14.79 -10.44
N ALA A 258 -6.47 14.50 -11.68
CA ALA A 258 -5.23 13.76 -11.95
C ALA A 258 -3.99 14.55 -11.50
N VAL A 259 -3.94 15.85 -11.76
CA VAL A 259 -2.85 16.76 -11.37
C VAL A 259 -2.75 16.85 -9.85
N THR A 260 -3.85 17.16 -9.15
CA THR A 260 -3.84 17.31 -7.69
C THR A 260 -3.49 16.00 -6.99
N THR A 261 -4.00 14.87 -7.50
CA THR A 261 -3.66 13.54 -6.97
C THR A 261 -2.18 13.23 -7.17
N LEU A 262 -1.63 13.52 -8.36
CA LEU A 262 -0.23 13.28 -8.66
C LEU A 262 0.70 14.16 -7.79
N ALA A 263 0.37 15.44 -7.62
CA ALA A 263 1.11 16.36 -6.76
C ALA A 263 1.16 15.85 -5.32
N HIS A 264 0.00 15.46 -4.78
CA HIS A 264 -0.09 14.89 -3.44
C HIS A 264 0.77 13.62 -3.29
N VAL A 265 0.61 12.69 -4.22
CA VAL A 265 1.33 11.42 -4.21
C VAL A 265 2.85 11.66 -4.28
N LYS A 266 3.33 12.55 -5.15
CA LYS A 266 4.74 12.91 -5.24
C LYS A 266 5.25 13.46 -3.92
N GLN A 267 4.52 14.41 -3.33
CA GLN A 267 4.96 15.05 -2.09
C GLN A 267 5.10 14.06 -0.94
N VAL A 268 4.13 13.16 -0.77
CA VAL A 268 4.13 12.13 0.27
C VAL A 268 5.30 11.17 0.08
N VAL A 269 5.53 10.70 -1.15
CA VAL A 269 6.62 9.78 -1.46
C VAL A 269 7.98 10.45 -1.32
N ASP A 270 8.17 11.66 -1.83
CA ASP A 270 9.44 12.39 -1.74
C ASP A 270 9.82 12.63 -0.27
N ARG A 271 8.86 13.02 0.58
CA ARG A 271 9.08 13.16 2.03
C ARG A 271 9.54 11.84 2.65
N ARG A 272 8.88 10.73 2.34
CA ARG A 272 9.29 9.41 2.84
C ARG A 272 10.70 9.05 2.36
N LEU A 273 11.05 9.39 1.11
CA LEU A 273 12.35 9.08 0.51
C LEU A 273 13.50 9.95 1.00
N ARG A 274 13.27 11.16 1.55
CA ARG A 274 14.32 12.05 2.12
C ARG A 274 15.23 11.39 3.15
N PHE A 275 14.81 10.25 3.68
CA PHE A 275 15.46 9.52 4.76
C PHE A 275 16.18 8.26 4.29
N TYR A 276 16.08 7.93 3.00
CA TYR A 276 16.67 6.74 2.42
C TYR A 276 17.58 7.13 1.26
N ARG A 277 18.62 6.33 1.04
CA ARG A 277 19.58 6.60 -0.05
C ARG A 277 18.93 6.44 -1.43
N SER A 278 17.93 5.58 -1.50
CA SER A 278 17.17 5.26 -2.70
C SER A 278 15.83 4.62 -2.31
N PRO A 279 14.88 4.50 -3.25
CA PRO A 279 13.68 3.70 -3.02
C PRO A 279 13.99 2.24 -2.66
N ALA A 280 15.05 1.65 -3.22
CA ALA A 280 15.48 0.28 -2.91
C ALA A 280 15.90 0.14 -1.44
N ASP A 281 16.58 1.13 -0.88
CA ASP A 281 16.98 1.17 0.53
C ASP A 281 15.75 1.13 1.46
N LEU A 282 14.74 1.98 1.20
CA LEU A 282 13.47 1.95 1.93
C LEU A 282 12.79 0.58 1.85
N ILE A 283 12.68 0.01 0.65
CA ILE A 283 12.07 -1.31 0.45
C ILE A 283 12.82 -2.37 1.27
N SER A 284 14.15 -2.37 1.28
CA SER A 284 14.95 -3.35 2.05
C SER A 284 14.79 -3.25 3.56
N THR A 285 14.42 -2.08 4.11
CA THR A 285 14.17 -1.94 5.56
C THR A 285 12.90 -2.67 6.02
N ALA A 286 11.99 -2.98 5.10
CA ALA A 286 10.77 -3.68 5.41
C ALA A 286 10.97 -5.20 5.48
N PRO A 287 10.19 -5.91 6.31
CA PRO A 287 10.15 -7.38 6.28
C PRO A 287 9.88 -7.89 4.86
N PRO A 288 10.49 -9.02 4.43
CA PRO A 288 10.31 -9.61 3.09
C PRO A 288 8.86 -9.61 2.59
N GLU A 289 7.93 -10.04 3.45
CA GLU A 289 6.48 -10.13 3.20
C GLU A 289 5.81 -8.78 2.84
N LEU A 290 6.41 -7.66 3.26
CA LEU A 290 5.87 -6.30 3.10
C LEU A 290 6.59 -5.48 2.04
N ARG A 291 7.75 -5.93 1.56
CA ARG A 291 8.55 -5.20 0.56
C ARG A 291 7.76 -4.88 -0.70
N GLY A 292 6.88 -5.79 -1.13
CA GLY A 292 6.01 -5.58 -2.29
C GLY A 292 5.05 -4.39 -2.12
N VAL A 293 4.37 -4.29 -0.98
CA VAL A 293 3.45 -3.16 -0.71
C VAL A 293 4.19 -1.86 -0.39
N VAL A 294 5.40 -1.94 0.17
CA VAL A 294 6.28 -0.78 0.31
C VAL A 294 6.70 -0.28 -1.07
N ALA A 295 7.12 -1.15 -1.97
CA ALA A 295 7.47 -0.76 -3.33
C ALA A 295 6.27 -0.16 -4.09
N ASP A 296 5.09 -0.78 -3.99
CA ASP A 296 3.84 -0.24 -4.54
C ASP A 296 3.56 1.18 -4.03
N SER A 297 3.85 1.47 -2.76
CA SER A 297 3.68 2.81 -2.18
C SER A 297 4.63 3.87 -2.74
N LEU A 298 5.68 3.49 -3.46
CA LEU A 298 6.67 4.41 -4.04
C LEU A 298 6.42 4.67 -5.54
N ALA A 299 5.52 3.91 -6.17
CA ALA A 299 5.25 4.02 -7.60
C ALA A 299 4.27 5.17 -7.92
N ILE A 300 4.82 6.37 -8.10
CA ILE A 300 4.05 7.61 -8.30
C ILE A 300 3.63 7.89 -9.76
N THR A 301 4.29 7.31 -10.76
CA THR A 301 4.02 7.63 -12.18
C THR A 301 2.81 6.90 -12.76
N GLY A 302 2.38 5.81 -12.11
CA GLY A 302 1.27 4.97 -12.56
C GLY A 302 1.53 4.27 -13.91
N HIS A 303 0.49 4.02 -14.69
CA HIS A 303 0.57 3.31 -15.98
C HIS A 303 1.46 4.07 -16.99
N ASN A 304 2.36 3.39 -17.71
CA ASN A 304 3.34 4.01 -18.63
C ASN A 304 2.73 4.73 -19.84
N VAL A 305 1.68 4.17 -20.46
CA VAL A 305 1.04 4.77 -21.65
C VAL A 305 -0.25 5.56 -21.35
N HIS A 306 -0.73 5.59 -20.10
CA HIS A 306 -1.93 6.35 -19.76
C HIS A 306 -1.54 7.75 -19.27
N PRO A 307 -1.98 8.84 -19.92
CA PRO A 307 -1.52 10.19 -19.56
C PRO A 307 -2.07 10.66 -18.20
N LEU A 308 -3.32 10.31 -17.87
CA LEU A 308 -3.93 10.58 -16.56
C LEU A 308 -3.77 9.39 -15.60
N ALA A 309 -2.56 8.88 -15.45
CA ALA A 309 -2.29 7.63 -14.71
C ALA A 309 -2.70 7.65 -13.23
N LYS A 310 -2.80 8.84 -12.62
CA LYS A 310 -3.25 9.06 -11.23
C LYS A 310 -4.66 9.65 -11.14
N LEU A 311 -5.46 9.60 -12.21
CA LEU A 311 -6.87 9.96 -12.17
C LEU A 311 -7.65 9.02 -11.22
N ARG A 312 -8.33 9.59 -10.23
CA ARG A 312 -9.14 8.91 -9.22
C ARG A 312 -10.52 9.58 -9.12
N LEU A 313 -11.31 9.46 -10.18
CA LEU A 313 -12.66 10.02 -10.24
C LEU A 313 -13.58 9.34 -9.22
N GLY A 314 -14.19 10.15 -8.35
CA GLY A 314 -14.98 9.71 -7.21
C GLY A 314 -14.27 9.84 -5.87
N PHE A 315 -12.94 10.00 -5.86
CA PHE A 315 -12.18 10.31 -4.66
C PHE A 315 -11.92 11.81 -4.60
N ASP A 316 -12.14 12.40 -3.43
CA ASP A 316 -11.59 13.72 -3.13
C ASP A 316 -10.12 13.61 -2.68
N ALA A 317 -9.50 14.74 -2.32
CA ALA A 317 -8.12 14.77 -1.84
C ALA A 317 -7.95 13.98 -0.53
N LYS A 318 -8.97 13.97 0.34
CA LYS A 318 -8.95 13.27 1.63
C LYS A 318 -9.04 11.77 1.43
N ASP A 319 -9.92 11.30 0.54
CA ASP A 319 -10.02 9.89 0.16
C ASP A 319 -8.70 9.38 -0.41
N SER A 320 -8.06 10.18 -1.28
CA SER A 320 -6.74 9.86 -1.83
C SER A 320 -5.65 9.78 -0.75
N ALA A 321 -5.75 10.58 0.31
CA ALA A 321 -4.85 10.53 1.47
C ALA A 321 -5.11 9.33 2.39
N LEU A 322 -6.36 8.88 2.49
CA LEU A 322 -6.73 7.78 3.38
C LEU A 322 -6.47 6.42 2.73
N TYR A 323 -6.78 6.28 1.45
CA TYR A 323 -6.85 4.98 0.77
C TYR A 323 -5.74 4.77 -0.26
N GLY A 324 -4.97 5.80 -0.59
CA GLY A 324 -3.82 5.70 -1.49
C GLY A 324 -2.69 4.86 -0.88
N PRO A 325 -2.07 3.91 -1.64
CA PRO A 325 -0.91 3.17 -1.17
C PRO A 325 0.25 4.08 -0.79
N GLU A 326 0.34 5.26 -1.39
CA GLU A 326 1.50 6.14 -1.29
C GLU A 326 1.68 6.74 0.11
N ASN A 327 0.58 6.84 0.86
CA ASN A 327 0.58 7.25 2.26
C ASN A 327 1.16 6.19 3.20
N PHE A 328 1.22 4.93 2.73
CA PHE A 328 1.68 3.76 3.48
C PHE A 328 1.03 3.66 4.87
N ARG A 329 -0.29 3.82 4.89
CA ARG A 329 -1.13 3.71 6.08
C ARG A 329 -2.04 2.49 5.98
N PRO A 330 -2.29 1.78 7.08
CA PRO A 330 -3.34 0.78 7.10
C PRO A 330 -4.71 1.39 6.80
N THR A 331 -5.46 0.77 5.91
CA THR A 331 -6.89 0.96 5.73
C THR A 331 -7.62 -0.12 6.49
N ASN A 332 -8.71 0.22 7.18
CA ASN A 332 -9.53 -0.75 7.91
C ASN A 332 -10.69 -1.21 7.03
N LEU A 333 -10.60 -2.41 6.45
CA LEU A 333 -11.74 -3.01 5.75
C LEU A 333 -12.86 -3.28 6.75
N LYS A 334 -14.10 -2.96 6.40
CA LYS A 334 -15.28 -3.34 7.18
C LYS A 334 -15.61 -4.81 6.96
N LEU A 335 -15.84 -5.56 8.03
CA LEU A 335 -16.29 -6.94 7.96
C LEU A 335 -17.80 -6.99 8.17
N ILE A 336 -18.57 -6.84 7.08
CA ILE A 336 -20.03 -6.77 7.19
C ILE A 336 -20.65 -8.17 7.25
N GLY A 337 -21.79 -8.29 7.94
CA GLY A 337 -22.62 -9.48 7.94
C GLY A 337 -23.62 -9.44 6.80
N VAL A 338 -23.73 -10.51 6.01
CA VAL A 338 -24.68 -10.61 4.89
C VAL A 338 -25.42 -11.94 4.98
N HIS A 339 -26.73 -11.90 4.78
CA HIS A 339 -27.56 -13.10 4.78
C HIS A 339 -27.15 -14.04 3.63
N PRO A 340 -27.02 -15.37 3.87
CA PRO A 340 -26.57 -16.32 2.84
C PRO A 340 -27.36 -16.27 1.54
N ASN A 341 -28.69 -16.06 1.59
CA ASN A 341 -29.54 -15.95 0.39
C ASN A 341 -29.26 -14.72 -0.49
N LEU A 342 -28.40 -13.79 -0.05
CA LEU A 342 -28.00 -12.61 -0.83
C LEU A 342 -26.58 -12.74 -1.40
N LEU A 343 -25.92 -13.89 -1.21
CA LEU A 343 -24.56 -14.12 -1.67
C LEU A 343 -24.44 -15.39 -2.47
N ALA A 344 -23.61 -15.32 -3.50
CA ALA A 344 -23.02 -16.48 -4.15
C ALA A 344 -21.52 -16.50 -3.84
N GLU A 345 -20.95 -17.70 -3.74
CA GLU A 345 -19.56 -17.90 -3.29
C GLU A 345 -18.86 -19.00 -4.08
N THR A 346 -17.54 -18.88 -4.16
CA THR A 346 -16.62 -19.91 -4.61
C THR A 346 -15.51 -19.98 -3.58
N GLY A 347 -15.34 -21.14 -2.93
CA GLY A 347 -14.64 -21.21 -1.64
C GLY A 347 -15.47 -20.61 -0.49
N ASP A 348 -14.92 -20.61 0.73
CA ASP A 348 -15.59 -20.07 1.92
C ASP A 348 -14.80 -18.89 2.50
N VAL A 349 -15.21 -17.67 2.10
CA VAL A 349 -14.60 -16.41 2.58
C VAL A 349 -14.73 -16.27 4.10
N THR A 350 -15.87 -16.67 4.66
CA THR A 350 -16.14 -16.57 6.10
C THR A 350 -15.24 -17.51 6.90
N ALA A 351 -15.10 -18.76 6.46
CA ALA A 351 -14.25 -19.73 7.12
C ALA A 351 -12.78 -19.34 7.06
N ILE A 352 -12.29 -18.85 5.91
CA ILE A 352 -10.90 -18.37 5.77
C ILE A 352 -10.63 -17.22 6.75
N LEU A 353 -11.53 -16.21 6.80
CA LEU A 353 -11.33 -15.08 7.71
C LEU A 353 -11.38 -15.49 9.18
N ARG A 354 -12.26 -16.44 9.55
CA ARG A 354 -12.33 -16.95 10.93
C ARG A 354 -11.11 -17.77 11.33
N ALA A 355 -10.57 -18.54 10.39
CA ALA A 355 -9.38 -19.35 10.62
C ALA A 355 -8.13 -18.48 10.72
N GLU A 356 -7.97 -17.52 9.82
CA GLU A 356 -6.76 -16.70 9.75
C GLU A 356 -6.80 -15.51 10.71
N PHE A 357 -7.96 -14.87 10.90
CA PHE A 357 -8.14 -13.65 11.69
C PHE A 357 -9.31 -13.77 12.70
N PRO A 358 -9.25 -14.73 13.65
CA PRO A 358 -10.32 -14.98 14.62
C PRO A 358 -10.66 -13.76 15.48
N GLU A 359 -9.67 -12.95 15.83
CA GLU A 359 -9.84 -11.77 16.70
C GLU A 359 -10.53 -10.60 15.98
N ASN A 360 -10.32 -10.49 14.67
CA ASN A 360 -11.00 -9.49 13.85
C ASN A 360 -12.40 -9.92 13.44
N THR A 361 -12.71 -11.22 13.43
CA THR A 361 -13.96 -11.71 12.85
C THR A 361 -15.12 -11.71 13.83
N PRO A 362 -16.27 -11.11 13.49
CA PRO A 362 -17.41 -11.03 14.39
C PRO A 362 -18.07 -12.40 14.60
N ASN A 363 -18.54 -12.64 15.83
CA ASN A 363 -19.35 -13.81 16.15
C ASN A 363 -20.80 -13.61 15.68
N THR A 364 -21.11 -14.09 14.47
CA THR A 364 -22.42 -13.95 13.83
C THR A 364 -22.79 -15.19 13.03
N THR A 365 -24.09 -15.44 12.85
CA THR A 365 -24.61 -16.48 11.95
C THR A 365 -24.65 -16.05 10.49
N LEU A 366 -24.46 -14.75 10.21
CA LEU A 366 -24.36 -14.22 8.85
C LEU A 366 -23.02 -14.58 8.20
N ARG A 367 -22.97 -14.53 6.86
CA ARG A 367 -21.70 -14.61 6.13
C ARG A 367 -20.93 -13.31 6.30
N ILE A 368 -19.62 -13.40 6.45
CA ILE A 368 -18.74 -12.25 6.61
C ILE A 368 -18.17 -11.87 5.25
N VAL A 369 -18.34 -10.60 4.87
CA VAL A 369 -17.80 -10.04 3.62
C VAL A 369 -16.90 -8.83 3.93
N PRO A 370 -15.60 -8.87 3.59
CA PRO A 370 -14.74 -7.69 3.66
C PRO A 370 -15.18 -6.64 2.63
N VAL A 371 -15.28 -5.38 3.05
CA VAL A 371 -15.73 -4.26 2.22
C VAL A 371 -14.81 -3.07 2.45
N HIS A 372 -14.43 -2.39 1.37
CA HIS A 372 -13.67 -1.15 1.47
C HIS A 372 -14.48 -0.06 2.18
N PRO A 373 -13.93 0.69 3.14
CA PRO A 373 -14.68 1.71 3.89
C PRO A 373 -15.34 2.77 2.97
N TRP A 374 -14.62 3.29 1.98
CA TRP A 374 -15.19 4.19 0.96
C TRP A 374 -16.41 3.58 0.25
N GLN A 375 -16.36 2.28 -0.08
CA GLN A 375 -17.46 1.58 -0.76
C GLN A 375 -18.69 1.45 0.14
N TRP A 376 -18.48 1.21 1.43
CA TRP A 376 -19.56 1.18 2.42
C TRP A 376 -20.29 2.52 2.49
N GLU A 377 -19.53 3.61 2.64
CA GLU A 377 -20.03 4.96 2.84
C GLU A 377 -20.73 5.53 1.60
N HIS A 378 -20.15 5.32 0.41
CA HIS A 378 -20.61 5.99 -0.82
C HIS A 378 -21.54 5.16 -1.70
N VAL A 379 -21.60 3.85 -1.48
CA VAL A 379 -22.38 2.94 -2.34
C VAL A 379 -23.30 2.05 -1.51
N ILE A 380 -22.76 1.26 -0.59
CA ILE A 380 -23.55 0.19 0.05
C ILE A 380 -24.66 0.77 0.92
N GLY A 381 -24.37 1.80 1.71
CA GLY A 381 -25.36 2.45 2.58
C GLY A 381 -26.61 2.92 1.82
N ALA A 382 -26.43 3.43 0.59
CA ALA A 382 -27.54 3.90 -0.25
C ALA A 382 -28.21 2.75 -1.03
N GLU A 383 -27.43 1.94 -1.74
CA GLU A 383 -27.97 0.90 -2.63
C GLU A 383 -28.64 -0.26 -1.87
N PHE A 384 -28.22 -0.51 -0.63
CA PHE A 384 -28.70 -1.61 0.22
C PHE A 384 -29.45 -1.14 1.47
N ALA A 385 -29.96 0.11 1.49
CA ALA A 385 -30.64 0.69 2.65
C ALA A 385 -31.80 -0.17 3.18
N ARG A 386 -32.55 -0.85 2.30
CA ARG A 386 -33.66 -1.76 2.70
C ARG A 386 -33.14 -3.03 3.37
N GLU A 387 -32.13 -3.65 2.77
CA GLU A 387 -31.49 -4.85 3.30
C GLU A 387 -30.81 -4.58 4.65
N ILE A 388 -30.26 -3.37 4.83
CA ILE A 388 -29.71 -2.86 6.09
C ILE A 388 -30.80 -2.67 7.13
N ALA A 389 -31.90 -1.98 6.79
CA ALA A 389 -33.03 -1.78 7.70
C ALA A 389 -33.68 -3.12 8.12
N ALA A 390 -33.66 -4.12 7.24
CA ALA A 390 -34.16 -5.47 7.51
C ALA A 390 -33.16 -6.37 8.27
N GLY A 391 -31.93 -5.92 8.53
CA GLY A 391 -30.89 -6.72 9.20
C GLY A 391 -30.32 -7.87 8.36
N THR A 392 -30.63 -7.93 7.06
CA THR A 392 -30.08 -8.93 6.13
C THR A 392 -28.70 -8.55 5.60
N ILE A 393 -28.35 -7.27 5.70
CA ILE A 393 -26.98 -6.75 5.61
C ILE A 393 -26.74 -5.94 6.88
N MET A 394 -25.61 -6.12 7.55
CA MET A 394 -25.35 -5.51 8.85
C MET A 394 -23.90 -5.03 8.95
N ASP A 395 -23.71 -3.79 9.43
CA ASP A 395 -22.41 -3.36 9.93
C ASP A 395 -22.18 -4.04 11.28
N THR A 396 -21.16 -4.89 11.37
CA THR A 396 -20.84 -5.63 12.60
C THR A 396 -19.99 -4.81 13.56
N GLY A 397 -19.49 -3.65 13.13
CA GLY A 397 -18.46 -2.89 13.83
C GLY A 397 -17.04 -3.48 13.72
N ALA A 398 -16.90 -4.71 13.23
CA ALA A 398 -15.62 -5.37 13.10
C ALA A 398 -14.85 -4.90 11.86
N THR A 399 -13.53 -4.81 11.99
CA THR A 399 -12.63 -4.35 10.93
C THR A 399 -11.40 -5.23 10.80
N LEU A 400 -10.81 -5.21 9.59
CA LEU A 400 -9.56 -5.89 9.29
C LEU A 400 -8.55 -4.87 8.71
N PRO A 401 -7.44 -4.59 9.39
CA PRO A 401 -6.42 -3.66 8.89
C PRO A 401 -5.66 -4.26 7.70
N VAL A 402 -5.50 -3.49 6.63
CA VAL A 402 -4.84 -3.88 5.38
C VAL A 402 -3.99 -2.74 4.80
N LEU A 403 -2.93 -3.08 4.06
CA LEU A 403 -2.12 -2.12 3.30
C LEU A 403 -2.57 -2.11 1.82
N PRO A 404 -3.05 -0.96 1.29
CA PRO A 404 -3.46 -0.88 -0.09
C PRO A 404 -2.28 -1.10 -1.04
N THR A 405 -2.58 -1.75 -2.18
CA THR A 405 -1.63 -1.93 -3.30
C THR A 405 -1.84 -0.84 -4.36
N LEU A 406 -1.06 -0.87 -5.44
CA LEU A 406 -1.24 0.03 -6.60
C LEU A 406 -2.64 0.01 -7.22
N SER A 407 -3.46 -1.01 -6.94
CA SER A 407 -4.83 -1.10 -7.46
C SER A 407 -5.86 -0.32 -6.63
N LEU A 408 -5.49 0.24 -5.47
CA LEU A 408 -6.35 0.80 -4.41
C LEU A 408 -7.31 -0.22 -3.77
N ARG A 409 -7.92 -1.09 -4.56
CA ARG A 409 -8.97 -2.03 -4.14
C ARG A 409 -8.47 -3.40 -3.70
N THR A 410 -7.24 -3.75 -4.08
CA THR A 410 -6.53 -4.93 -3.55
C THR A 410 -5.62 -4.46 -2.43
N ALA A 411 -5.68 -5.10 -1.29
CA ALA A 411 -4.85 -4.76 -0.14
C ALA A 411 -4.30 -6.02 0.51
N LEU A 412 -3.11 -5.94 1.08
CA LEU A 412 -2.47 -7.02 1.82
C LEU A 412 -2.85 -6.91 3.30
N THR A 413 -3.19 -7.99 3.98
CA THR A 413 -3.47 -7.94 5.42
C THR A 413 -2.29 -7.36 6.20
N PHE A 414 -2.56 -6.41 7.10
CA PHE A 414 -1.53 -5.69 7.85
C PHE A 414 -0.84 -6.57 8.90
N HIS A 415 -1.53 -7.58 9.40
CA HIS A 415 -0.97 -8.68 10.18
C HIS A 415 -0.97 -9.99 9.38
N PRO A 416 0.01 -10.89 9.60
CA PRO A 416 -0.14 -12.27 9.19
C PRO A 416 -1.33 -12.90 9.93
N GLY A 417 -1.99 -13.86 9.29
CA GLY A 417 -3.02 -14.68 9.92
C GLY A 417 -2.41 -15.75 10.83
N THR A 418 -3.27 -16.59 11.39
CA THR A 418 -2.92 -17.68 12.30
C THR A 418 -1.95 -18.70 11.65
N SER A 419 -1.99 -18.85 10.32
CA SER A 419 -1.04 -19.68 9.56
C SER A 419 0.36 -19.05 9.42
N GLY A 420 0.54 -17.80 9.84
CA GLY A 420 1.77 -17.02 9.62
C GLY A 420 1.84 -16.32 8.25
N HIS A 421 0.87 -16.59 7.36
CA HIS A 421 0.82 -15.99 6.03
C HIS A 421 -0.10 -14.78 5.98
N ARG A 422 0.11 -13.90 4.99
CA ARG A 422 -0.76 -12.75 4.72
C ARG A 422 -1.71 -13.10 3.58
N LEU A 423 -2.85 -12.41 3.53
CA LEU A 423 -3.80 -12.56 2.43
C LEU A 423 -3.88 -11.26 1.64
N PHE A 424 -4.00 -11.36 0.31
CA PHE A 424 -4.48 -10.24 -0.49
C PHE A 424 -6.00 -10.30 -0.55
N ILE A 425 -6.65 -9.19 -0.22
CA ILE A 425 -8.11 -9.04 -0.30
C ILE A 425 -8.42 -7.97 -1.34
N LYS A 426 -9.10 -8.37 -2.41
CA LYS A 426 -9.60 -7.51 -3.47
C LYS A 426 -11.08 -7.24 -3.24
N THR A 427 -11.44 -5.98 -3.10
CA THR A 427 -12.83 -5.54 -2.84
C THR A 427 -13.36 -4.71 -4.01
N SER A 428 -14.68 -4.51 -4.07
CA SER A 428 -15.27 -3.49 -4.94
C SER A 428 -14.97 -2.08 -4.42
N VAL A 429 -14.53 -1.19 -5.31
CA VAL A 429 -14.43 0.26 -5.09
C VAL A 429 -14.97 0.95 -6.32
N ASP A 430 -16.18 1.48 -6.23
CA ASP A 430 -16.94 2.03 -7.35
C ASP A 430 -16.48 3.44 -7.81
N ALA A 431 -15.17 3.64 -7.84
CA ALA A 431 -14.50 4.82 -8.37
C ALA A 431 -13.91 4.54 -9.76
N THR A 432 -13.76 5.58 -10.57
CA THR A 432 -13.09 5.47 -11.87
C THR A 432 -11.60 5.74 -11.68
N LEU A 433 -10.79 4.69 -11.83
CA LEU A 433 -9.34 4.78 -11.79
C LEU A 433 -8.81 4.61 -13.20
N THR A 434 -8.06 5.59 -13.68
CA THR A 434 -7.67 5.72 -15.10
C THR A 434 -8.91 5.74 -16.00
N SER A 435 -9.01 4.91 -17.04
CA SER A 435 -10.16 4.88 -17.97
C SER A 435 -11.29 3.93 -17.55
N THR A 436 -11.24 3.31 -16.36
CA THR A 436 -12.18 2.23 -16.02
C THR A 436 -12.75 2.36 -14.62
N ARG A 437 -14.07 2.20 -14.51
CA ARG A 437 -14.79 2.08 -13.24
C ARG A 437 -14.41 0.78 -12.53
N ARG A 438 -13.91 0.87 -11.30
CA ARG A 438 -13.26 -0.25 -10.57
C ARG A 438 -14.19 -1.06 -9.68
N SER A 439 -15.42 -1.26 -10.12
CA SER A 439 -16.30 -2.29 -9.57
C SER A 439 -15.85 -3.70 -9.98
N MET A 440 -16.37 -4.73 -9.30
CA MET A 440 -16.07 -6.14 -9.58
C MET A 440 -17.36 -6.89 -9.88
N SER A 441 -17.45 -7.48 -11.08
CA SER A 441 -18.58 -8.31 -11.46
C SER A 441 -18.66 -9.56 -10.58
N ARG A 442 -19.88 -9.97 -10.28
CA ARG A 442 -20.20 -11.25 -9.63
C ARG A 442 -19.47 -12.40 -10.32
N ASP A 443 -19.52 -12.46 -11.64
CA ASP A 443 -18.94 -13.58 -12.38
C ASP A 443 -17.41 -13.61 -12.33
N SER A 444 -16.73 -12.45 -12.29
CA SER A 444 -15.28 -12.42 -12.07
C SER A 444 -14.94 -12.85 -10.64
N ALA A 445 -15.63 -12.35 -9.61
CA ALA A 445 -15.36 -12.72 -8.23
C ALA A 445 -15.50 -14.24 -7.98
N LEU A 446 -16.44 -14.89 -8.66
CA LEU A 446 -16.75 -16.31 -8.47
C LEU A 446 -16.02 -17.22 -9.45
N GLY A 447 -15.74 -16.75 -10.67
CA GLY A 447 -15.16 -17.60 -11.71
C GLY A 447 -13.64 -17.59 -11.74
N THR A 448 -12.97 -16.52 -11.33
CA THR A 448 -11.51 -16.43 -11.47
C THR A 448 -10.72 -17.38 -10.56
N PRO A 449 -11.20 -17.81 -9.38
CA PRO A 449 -10.59 -18.94 -8.65
C PRO A 449 -10.47 -20.22 -9.49
N LEU A 450 -11.51 -20.55 -10.26
CA LEU A 450 -11.51 -21.73 -11.14
C LEU A 450 -10.55 -21.54 -12.32
N VAL A 451 -10.51 -20.33 -12.89
CA VAL A 451 -9.57 -19.98 -13.97
C VAL A 451 -8.13 -20.08 -13.49
N ALA A 452 -7.81 -19.57 -12.29
CA ALA A 452 -6.49 -19.66 -11.70
C ALA A 452 -6.05 -21.14 -11.52
N ALA A 453 -6.95 -21.99 -11.01
CA ALA A 453 -6.70 -23.42 -10.87
C ALA A 453 -6.47 -24.12 -12.23
N HIS A 454 -7.23 -23.75 -13.27
CA HIS A 454 -7.02 -24.27 -14.62
C HIS A 454 -5.66 -23.86 -15.19
N LEU A 455 -5.28 -22.58 -15.05
CA LEU A 455 -3.97 -22.08 -15.50
C LEU A 455 -2.80 -22.76 -14.79
N ALA A 456 -2.94 -23.04 -13.49
CA ALA A 456 -1.93 -23.79 -12.73
C ALA A 456 -1.71 -25.21 -13.28
N GLY A 457 -2.76 -25.83 -13.84
CA GLY A 457 -2.68 -27.13 -14.51
C GLY A 457 -1.95 -27.12 -15.86
N LEU A 458 -1.65 -25.95 -16.44
CA LEU A 458 -0.96 -25.84 -17.73
C LEU A 458 0.57 -25.94 -17.62
N GLY A 459 1.14 -25.92 -16.40
CA GLY A 459 2.58 -26.02 -16.20
C GLY A 459 3.36 -24.82 -16.77
N LEU A 460 2.82 -23.61 -16.60
CA LEU A 460 3.46 -22.38 -17.06
C LEU A 460 4.84 -22.19 -16.41
N PRO A 461 5.83 -21.59 -17.10
CA PRO A 461 7.17 -21.35 -16.57
C PRO A 461 7.23 -20.16 -15.59
N CYS A 462 6.16 -19.95 -14.82
CA CYS A 462 6.06 -18.92 -13.78
C CYS A 462 5.12 -19.36 -12.66
N ASP A 463 5.22 -18.71 -11.51
CA ASP A 463 4.22 -18.88 -10.47
C ASP A 463 2.93 -18.15 -10.82
N LEU A 464 1.80 -18.64 -10.30
CA LEU A 464 0.50 -17.97 -10.39
C LEU A 464 0.00 -17.74 -8.98
N LEU A 465 -0.39 -16.50 -8.66
CA LEU A 465 -0.89 -16.17 -7.34
C LEU A 465 -2.27 -16.82 -7.15
N PRO A 466 -2.44 -17.74 -6.17
CA PRO A 466 -3.68 -18.48 -6.02
C PRO A 466 -4.83 -17.56 -5.63
N GLU A 467 -5.92 -17.57 -6.41
CA GLU A 467 -7.19 -16.94 -6.05
C GLU A 467 -8.06 -18.00 -5.39
N ILE A 468 -8.11 -18.01 -4.05
CA ILE A 468 -8.59 -19.17 -3.27
C ILE A 468 -10.07 -19.10 -2.90
N ALA A 469 -10.64 -17.90 -2.83
CA ALA A 469 -12.06 -17.72 -2.54
C ALA A 469 -12.59 -16.39 -3.08
N GLY A 470 -13.88 -16.35 -3.39
CA GLY A 470 -14.58 -15.12 -3.73
C GLY A 470 -16.05 -15.18 -3.38
N CYS A 471 -16.62 -14.02 -3.08
CA CYS A 471 -18.04 -13.84 -2.79
C CYS A 471 -18.57 -12.63 -3.55
N ALA A 472 -19.85 -12.67 -3.90
CA ALA A 472 -20.52 -11.56 -4.56
C ALA A 472 -22.02 -11.56 -4.28
N TYR A 473 -22.64 -10.38 -4.37
CA TYR A 473 -24.08 -10.23 -4.23
C TYR A 473 -24.84 -11.02 -5.28
N ASP A 474 -25.84 -11.77 -4.83
CA ASP A 474 -26.71 -12.62 -5.67
C ASP A 474 -28.21 -12.44 -5.35
N GLY A 475 -28.56 -11.29 -4.76
CA GLY A 475 -29.95 -10.96 -4.46
C GLY A 475 -30.73 -10.37 -5.65
N PRO A 476 -31.98 -9.90 -5.41
CA PRO A 476 -32.92 -9.54 -6.48
C PRO A 476 -32.61 -8.24 -7.21
N LYS A 477 -31.65 -7.43 -6.76
CA LYS A 477 -31.31 -6.17 -7.45
C LYS A 477 -30.65 -6.46 -8.79
N THR A 478 -31.05 -5.73 -9.81
CA THR A 478 -30.52 -5.84 -11.19
C THR A 478 -29.67 -4.63 -11.60
N ASN A 479 -29.65 -3.56 -10.81
CA ASN A 479 -28.90 -2.37 -11.16
C ASN A 479 -27.38 -2.66 -11.08
N PRO A 480 -26.56 -2.22 -12.06
CA PRO A 480 -25.14 -2.57 -12.11
C PRO A 480 -24.33 -2.09 -10.90
N ARG A 481 -24.74 -0.98 -10.28
CA ARG A 481 -24.05 -0.37 -9.14
C ARG A 481 -24.14 -1.26 -7.90
N ALA A 482 -25.31 -1.82 -7.64
CA ALA A 482 -25.53 -2.78 -6.55
C ALA A 482 -24.90 -4.14 -6.87
N VAL A 483 -25.16 -4.70 -8.05
CA VAL A 483 -24.69 -6.05 -8.43
C VAL A 483 -23.17 -6.16 -8.43
N ARG A 484 -22.46 -5.09 -8.80
CA ARG A 484 -20.98 -5.04 -8.81
C ARG A 484 -20.40 -4.35 -7.57
N GLY A 485 -21.26 -3.83 -6.70
CA GLY A 485 -20.88 -3.01 -5.56
C GLY A 485 -20.54 -3.80 -4.29
N LEU A 486 -20.93 -5.08 -4.23
CA LEU A 486 -20.67 -5.97 -3.10
C LEU A 486 -20.06 -7.28 -3.62
N SER A 487 -18.74 -7.26 -3.81
CA SER A 487 -17.95 -8.41 -4.26
C SER A 487 -16.58 -8.37 -3.60
N THR A 488 -16.05 -9.54 -3.24
CA THR A 488 -14.71 -9.71 -2.64
C THR A 488 -14.03 -10.97 -3.17
N LEU A 489 -12.70 -10.91 -3.30
CA LEU A 489 -11.84 -12.01 -3.73
C LEU A 489 -10.61 -12.08 -2.81
N ILE A 490 -10.28 -13.27 -2.33
CA ILE A 490 -9.13 -13.55 -1.47
C ILE A 490 -8.07 -14.30 -2.28
N ARG A 491 -6.82 -13.88 -2.10
CA ARG A 491 -5.63 -14.53 -2.66
C ARG A 491 -4.61 -14.81 -1.57
N GLU A 492 -3.85 -15.87 -1.74
CA GLU A 492 -2.68 -16.12 -0.90
C GLU A 492 -1.58 -15.10 -1.22
N SER A 493 -0.73 -14.77 -0.23
CA SER A 493 0.52 -14.06 -0.49
C SER A 493 1.60 -15.02 -0.97
N THR A 494 2.63 -14.50 -1.63
CA THR A 494 3.81 -15.29 -1.97
C THR A 494 4.69 -15.48 -0.73
N PRO A 495 5.32 -16.67 -0.54
CA PRO A 495 6.29 -16.88 0.54
C PRO A 495 7.65 -16.23 0.25
N ARG A 496 7.86 -15.78 -1.00
CA ARG A 496 9.04 -15.05 -1.46
C ARG A 496 8.73 -13.56 -1.53
N THR A 497 9.76 -12.73 -1.35
CA THR A 497 9.68 -11.30 -1.66
C THR A 497 9.28 -11.11 -3.12
N ALA A 498 8.10 -10.54 -3.33
CA ALA A 498 7.57 -10.27 -4.66
C ALA A 498 7.22 -8.78 -4.78
N ILE A 499 7.76 -8.11 -5.79
CA ILE A 499 7.53 -6.69 -6.06
C ILE A 499 6.75 -6.56 -7.37
N THR A 500 5.72 -5.73 -7.39
CA THR A 500 4.99 -5.43 -8.63
C THR A 500 5.96 -4.83 -9.66
N ALA A 501 5.97 -5.34 -10.89
CA ALA A 501 6.88 -4.88 -11.95
C ALA A 501 6.76 -3.35 -12.20
N ALA A 502 5.56 -2.79 -12.01
CA ALA A 502 5.32 -1.35 -12.07
C ALA A 502 6.20 -0.52 -11.12
N ALA A 503 6.53 -1.07 -9.94
CA ALA A 503 7.29 -0.41 -8.88
C ALA A 503 8.81 -0.63 -8.98
N LEU A 504 9.28 -1.54 -9.85
CA LEU A 504 10.70 -1.76 -10.11
C LEU A 504 11.28 -0.80 -11.16
N ARG A 505 10.43 -0.20 -11.98
CA ARG A 505 10.87 0.68 -13.07
C ARG A 505 11.68 1.86 -12.53
N GLY A 506 12.82 2.12 -13.17
CA GLY A 506 13.72 3.23 -12.81
C GLY A 506 14.55 2.99 -11.54
N LEU A 507 14.45 1.83 -10.90
CA LEU A 507 15.36 1.49 -9.81
C LEU A 507 16.75 1.15 -10.37
N PRO A 508 17.85 1.68 -9.79
CA PRO A 508 19.22 1.36 -10.24
C PRO A 508 19.57 -0.14 -10.15
N THR A 509 18.82 -0.91 -9.37
CA THR A 509 18.97 -2.36 -9.24
C THR A 509 18.45 -3.14 -10.45
N VAL A 510 17.67 -2.52 -11.33
CA VAL A 510 17.22 -3.11 -12.59
C VAL A 510 18.31 -2.92 -13.64
N THR A 511 19.19 -3.91 -13.74
CA THR A 511 20.29 -3.96 -14.72
C THR A 511 19.84 -4.53 -16.07
N GLU A 512 20.70 -4.46 -17.08
CA GLU A 512 20.47 -5.16 -18.36
C GLU A 512 20.28 -6.67 -18.16
N GLU A 513 21.06 -7.29 -17.27
CA GLU A 513 20.93 -8.72 -16.94
C GLU A 513 19.58 -9.03 -16.29
N PHE A 514 19.15 -8.20 -15.32
CA PHE A 514 17.82 -8.30 -14.72
C PHE A 514 16.74 -8.24 -15.79
N PHE A 515 16.81 -7.24 -16.67
CA PHE A 515 15.83 -7.04 -17.73
C PHE A 515 15.81 -8.21 -18.72
N SER A 516 16.98 -8.76 -19.07
CA SER A 516 17.09 -9.92 -19.96
C SER A 516 16.37 -11.14 -19.39
N HIS A 517 16.64 -11.50 -18.14
CA HIS A 517 15.96 -12.61 -17.47
C HIS A 517 14.44 -12.35 -17.33
N TYR A 518 14.07 -11.14 -16.91
CA TYR A 518 12.66 -10.73 -16.82
C TYR A 518 11.91 -10.84 -18.16
N ALA A 519 12.51 -10.34 -19.24
CA ALA A 519 11.92 -10.39 -20.58
C ALA A 519 11.80 -11.84 -21.07
N ARG A 520 12.80 -12.68 -20.80
CA ARG A 520 12.77 -14.10 -21.15
C ARG A 520 11.64 -14.83 -20.45
N ASP A 521 11.49 -14.68 -19.13
CA ASP A 521 10.44 -15.37 -18.37
C ASP A 521 9.04 -14.84 -18.71
N LEU A 522 8.89 -13.53 -18.90
CA LEU A 522 7.63 -12.94 -19.31
C LEU A 522 7.18 -13.47 -20.67
N LEU A 523 8.07 -13.49 -21.67
CA LEU A 523 7.73 -13.92 -23.02
C LEU A 523 7.58 -15.43 -23.15
N SER A 524 8.39 -16.22 -22.42
CA SER A 524 8.25 -17.68 -22.36
C SER A 524 6.96 -18.11 -21.68
N THR A 525 6.41 -17.27 -20.80
CA THR A 525 5.09 -17.47 -20.21
C THR A 525 3.98 -17.06 -21.17
N VAL A 526 4.03 -15.85 -21.73
CA VAL A 526 2.90 -15.28 -22.48
C VAL A 526 2.76 -15.89 -23.87
N LEU A 527 3.85 -15.98 -24.64
CA LEU A 527 3.76 -16.33 -26.06
C LEU A 527 3.34 -17.80 -26.28
N PRO A 528 3.98 -18.81 -25.65
CA PRO A 528 3.55 -20.21 -25.81
C PRO A 528 2.13 -20.47 -25.30
N THR A 529 1.71 -19.78 -24.23
CA THR A 529 0.34 -19.88 -23.71
C THR A 529 -0.67 -19.38 -24.74
N MET A 530 -0.34 -18.31 -25.48
CA MET A 530 -1.18 -17.87 -26.60
C MET A 530 -1.14 -18.84 -27.78
N TRP A 531 0.06 -19.27 -28.19
CA TRP A 531 0.28 -20.09 -29.38
C TRP A 531 -0.34 -21.48 -29.28
N HIS A 532 -0.32 -22.09 -28.09
CA HIS A 532 -0.73 -23.49 -27.91
C HIS A 532 -1.99 -23.64 -27.06
N ALA A 533 -2.15 -22.86 -25.99
CA ALA A 533 -3.33 -22.96 -25.12
C ALA A 533 -4.47 -22.01 -25.55
N GLY A 534 -4.24 -21.08 -26.49
CA GLY A 534 -5.27 -20.13 -26.91
C GLY A 534 -5.68 -19.16 -25.82
N ILE A 535 -4.77 -18.88 -24.88
CA ILE A 535 -5.02 -18.02 -23.72
C ILE A 535 -4.08 -16.81 -23.78
N ALA A 536 -4.66 -15.62 -23.80
CA ALA A 536 -3.96 -14.35 -23.74
C ALA A 536 -4.04 -13.82 -22.31
N LEU A 537 -2.92 -13.97 -21.60
CA LEU A 537 -2.72 -13.47 -20.24
C LEU A 537 -2.66 -11.94 -20.24
N GLU A 538 -3.27 -11.30 -19.23
CA GLU A 538 -3.16 -9.85 -19.03
C GLU A 538 -1.89 -9.50 -18.23
N ALA A 539 -0.72 -9.86 -18.78
CA ALA A 539 0.58 -9.72 -18.12
C ALA A 539 1.16 -8.29 -18.21
N HIS A 540 0.35 -7.27 -17.92
CA HIS A 540 0.82 -5.89 -17.80
C HIS A 540 1.54 -5.67 -16.45
N LEU A 541 2.22 -4.53 -16.29
CA LEU A 541 3.07 -4.26 -15.11
C LEU A 541 2.42 -4.48 -13.74
N GLN A 542 1.13 -4.15 -13.58
CA GLN A 542 0.44 -4.32 -12.29
C GLN A 542 0.10 -5.79 -11.95
N ASN A 543 -0.04 -6.64 -12.97
CA ASN A 543 -0.40 -8.05 -12.84
C ASN A 543 0.82 -8.97 -12.85
N THR A 544 2.01 -8.40 -13.07
CA THR A 544 3.28 -9.11 -13.04
C THR A 544 4.00 -8.76 -11.75
N LEU A 545 4.21 -9.76 -10.89
CA LEU A 545 5.08 -9.68 -9.74
C LEU A 545 6.44 -10.26 -10.12
N VAL A 546 7.51 -9.65 -9.61
CA VAL A 546 8.88 -10.12 -9.83
C VAL A 546 9.45 -10.56 -8.48
N TYR A 547 9.94 -11.78 -8.44
CA TYR A 547 10.67 -12.28 -7.29
C TYR A 547 12.07 -11.70 -7.28
N VAL A 548 12.46 -11.20 -6.12
CA VAL A 548 13.81 -10.67 -5.90
C VAL A 548 14.38 -11.16 -4.58
N ASP A 549 15.70 -11.29 -4.52
CA ASP A 549 16.39 -11.54 -3.25
C ASP A 549 16.60 -10.24 -2.44
N ASP A 550 17.39 -10.33 -1.36
CA ASP A 550 17.70 -9.18 -0.51
C ASP A 550 18.52 -8.09 -1.21
N ASP A 551 19.22 -8.43 -2.29
CA ASP A 551 20.06 -7.55 -3.11
C ASP A 551 19.35 -7.11 -4.41
N PHE A 552 18.03 -7.32 -4.49
CA PHE A 552 17.19 -7.05 -5.66
C PHE A 552 17.58 -7.82 -6.94
N GLN A 553 18.31 -8.93 -6.82
CA GLN A 553 18.59 -9.76 -7.99
C GLN A 553 17.35 -10.53 -8.41
N TYR A 554 17.20 -10.70 -9.72
CA TYR A 554 16.05 -11.37 -10.34
C TYR A 554 15.97 -12.86 -9.97
N GLN A 555 14.78 -13.35 -9.57
CA GLN A 555 14.52 -14.74 -9.16
C GLN A 555 13.29 -15.38 -9.84
N GLY A 556 12.77 -14.76 -10.91
CA GLY A 556 11.59 -15.21 -11.65
C GLY A 556 10.37 -14.30 -11.48
N ILE A 557 9.24 -14.69 -12.06
CA ILE A 557 7.97 -13.94 -12.02
C ILE A 557 6.81 -14.74 -11.46
N CYS A 558 5.81 -14.01 -10.98
CA CYS A 558 4.50 -14.51 -10.62
C CYS A 558 3.41 -13.66 -11.25
N LEU A 559 2.39 -14.27 -11.85
CA LEU A 559 1.24 -13.55 -12.40
C LEU A 559 0.05 -13.55 -11.44
N ARG A 560 -0.76 -12.50 -11.49
CA ARG A 560 -2.01 -12.35 -10.71
C ARG A 560 -3.11 -11.68 -11.52
N ASP A 561 -4.34 -11.75 -11.02
CA ASP A 561 -5.54 -11.11 -11.58
C ASP A 561 -5.90 -11.59 -12.99
N PHE A 562 -6.55 -12.75 -13.05
CA PHE A 562 -6.91 -13.40 -14.30
C PHE A 562 -8.26 -12.95 -14.88
N SER A 563 -8.94 -12.00 -14.24
CA SER A 563 -10.27 -11.54 -14.66
C SER A 563 -10.30 -10.89 -16.06
N GLY A 564 -9.22 -10.24 -16.47
CA GLY A 564 -9.14 -9.58 -17.77
C GLY A 564 -8.53 -10.45 -18.89
N LEU A 565 -8.24 -11.72 -18.62
CA LEU A 565 -7.78 -12.71 -19.61
C LEU A 565 -8.74 -12.83 -20.81
N ARG A 566 -8.18 -13.18 -21.96
CA ARG A 566 -8.94 -13.56 -23.16
C ARG A 566 -8.61 -15.00 -23.56
N ALA A 567 -9.63 -15.79 -23.84
CA ALA A 567 -9.47 -17.15 -24.36
C ALA A 567 -10.08 -17.24 -25.75
N TYR A 568 -9.27 -17.64 -26.72
CA TYR A 568 -9.67 -17.78 -28.13
C TYR A 568 -10.36 -19.12 -28.32
N ARG A 569 -11.69 -19.12 -28.50
CA ARG A 569 -12.51 -20.34 -28.52
C ARG A 569 -12.01 -21.41 -29.49
N PRO A 570 -11.50 -21.10 -30.69
CA PRO A 570 -10.98 -22.12 -31.61
C PRO A 570 -9.74 -22.87 -31.11
N ARG A 571 -9.01 -22.34 -30.11
CA ARG A 571 -7.76 -22.93 -29.59
C ARG A 571 -7.86 -23.31 -28.10
N ALA A 572 -8.59 -22.54 -27.30
CA ALA A 572 -8.74 -22.74 -25.87
C ALA A 572 -9.57 -23.98 -25.55
N THR A 573 -9.03 -24.88 -24.73
CA THR A 573 -9.70 -26.12 -24.30
C THR A 573 -9.78 -26.19 -22.78
N GLY A 574 -10.89 -26.69 -22.25
CA GLY A 574 -11.05 -26.94 -20.81
C GLY A 574 -11.09 -25.72 -19.89
N VAL A 575 -11.10 -24.49 -20.44
CA VAL A 575 -11.19 -23.27 -19.63
C VAL A 575 -12.55 -23.21 -18.92
N PRO A 576 -12.59 -23.07 -17.58
CA PRO A 576 -13.85 -23.05 -16.85
C PRO A 576 -14.78 -21.92 -17.34
N ILE A 577 -16.00 -22.30 -17.72
CA ILE A 577 -16.97 -21.37 -18.28
C ILE A 577 -17.91 -20.92 -17.16
N ARG A 578 -17.52 -19.85 -16.47
CA ARG A 578 -18.51 -18.96 -15.86
C ARG A 578 -18.62 -17.74 -16.76
N ASP A 579 -19.74 -17.59 -17.43
CA ASP A 579 -19.97 -16.47 -18.35
C ASP A 579 -19.72 -15.13 -17.63
N GLY A 580 -18.85 -14.30 -18.19
CA GLY A 580 -18.47 -13.01 -17.60
C GLY A 580 -17.34 -13.06 -16.57
N ALA A 581 -16.80 -14.24 -16.21
CA ALA A 581 -15.62 -14.34 -15.36
C ALA A 581 -14.34 -13.88 -16.08
N ILE A 582 -14.22 -14.34 -17.32
CA ILE A 582 -13.23 -13.97 -18.34
C ILE A 582 -13.96 -13.73 -19.65
N THR A 583 -13.27 -13.23 -20.67
CA THR A 583 -13.89 -13.07 -22.00
C THR A 583 -13.39 -14.15 -22.95
N MET A 584 -14.30 -15.02 -23.36
CA MET A 584 -14.12 -15.92 -24.49
C MET A 584 -14.36 -15.13 -25.80
N THR A 585 -13.51 -15.29 -26.80
CA THR A 585 -13.62 -14.59 -28.08
C THR A 585 -13.44 -15.55 -29.26
N ASP A 586 -14.20 -15.33 -30.32
CA ASP A 586 -14.01 -15.94 -31.65
C ASP A 586 -13.20 -15.02 -32.58
N ASP A 587 -12.97 -13.78 -32.15
CA ASP A 587 -12.16 -12.80 -32.88
C ASP A 587 -10.68 -12.98 -32.54
N TYR A 588 -9.92 -13.40 -33.55
CA TYR A 588 -8.47 -13.62 -33.48
C TYR A 588 -7.69 -12.32 -33.26
N ASP A 589 -8.10 -11.21 -33.88
CA ASP A 589 -7.39 -9.93 -33.73
C ASP A 589 -7.58 -9.37 -32.31
N VAL A 590 -8.78 -9.53 -31.72
CA VAL A 590 -9.02 -9.19 -30.30
C VAL A 590 -8.16 -10.04 -29.36
N PHE A 591 -8.03 -11.34 -29.65
CA PHE A 591 -7.20 -12.26 -28.88
C PHE A 591 -5.71 -11.87 -28.92
N ILE A 592 -5.16 -11.67 -30.11
CA ILE A 592 -3.75 -11.28 -30.31
C ILE A 592 -3.47 -9.92 -29.70
N ALA A 593 -4.35 -8.93 -29.95
CA ALA A 593 -4.19 -7.59 -29.41
C ALA A 593 -4.14 -7.58 -27.89
N LYS A 594 -4.91 -8.42 -27.20
CA LYS A 594 -4.87 -8.49 -25.73
C LYS A 594 -3.50 -8.90 -25.21
N GLY A 595 -2.99 -10.04 -25.67
CA GLY A 595 -1.79 -10.64 -25.09
C GLY A 595 -0.52 -9.87 -25.47
N TYR A 596 -0.36 -9.54 -26.76
CA TYR A 596 0.84 -8.82 -27.22
C TYR A 596 0.90 -7.40 -26.65
N TYR A 597 -0.24 -6.70 -26.57
CA TYR A 597 -0.29 -5.40 -25.91
C TYR A 597 0.16 -5.50 -24.45
N ALA A 598 -0.39 -6.46 -23.69
CA ALA A 598 -0.14 -6.55 -22.26
C ALA A 598 1.35 -6.81 -21.95
N ALA A 599 2.00 -7.68 -22.71
CA ALA A 599 3.40 -8.06 -22.47
C ALA A 599 4.43 -7.08 -23.06
N ILE A 600 4.13 -6.41 -24.19
CA ILE A 600 5.12 -5.57 -24.87
C ILE A 600 4.87 -4.07 -24.56
N PRO A 601 3.90 -3.35 -25.17
CA PRO A 601 3.60 -1.96 -24.81
C PRO A 601 3.21 -1.74 -23.34
N GLY A 602 2.41 -2.66 -22.78
CA GLY A 602 1.88 -2.57 -21.41
C GLY A 602 2.84 -3.05 -20.34
N ASN A 603 4.03 -3.55 -20.72
CA ASN A 603 5.02 -4.09 -19.80
C ASN A 603 6.46 -3.78 -20.21
N LEU A 604 7.05 -4.53 -21.14
CA LEU A 604 8.48 -4.39 -21.49
C LEU A 604 8.88 -2.98 -21.93
N ALA A 605 8.02 -2.29 -22.69
CA ALA A 605 8.29 -0.93 -23.12
C ALA A 605 8.60 0.01 -21.95
N ALA A 606 7.87 -0.14 -20.84
CA ALA A 606 8.07 0.70 -19.67
C ALA A 606 9.40 0.46 -18.94
N PHE A 607 9.99 -0.72 -19.09
CA PHE A 607 11.35 -0.99 -18.61
C PHE A 607 12.37 -0.40 -19.57
N VAL A 608 12.22 -0.63 -20.86
CA VAL A 608 13.12 -0.10 -21.89
C VAL A 608 13.22 1.44 -21.82
N ASP A 609 12.10 2.13 -21.60
CA ASP A 609 12.05 3.59 -21.47
C ASP A 609 12.82 4.13 -20.24
N GLN A 610 13.11 3.28 -19.26
CA GLN A 610 13.74 3.65 -17.98
C GLN A 610 15.14 3.06 -17.82
N LEU A 611 15.58 2.18 -18.72
CA LEU A 611 16.91 1.60 -18.72
C LEU A 611 17.92 2.58 -19.34
N PRO A 612 19.16 2.63 -18.83
CA PRO A 612 20.19 3.52 -19.37
C PRO A 612 20.64 3.07 -20.77
N GLY A 613 20.94 4.02 -21.67
CA GLY A 613 21.48 3.72 -23.01
C GLY A 613 20.44 3.82 -24.13
N ASP A 614 20.77 3.26 -25.31
CA ASP A 614 19.90 3.31 -26.49
C ASP A 614 18.78 2.25 -26.39
N PRO A 615 17.48 2.64 -26.39
CA PRO A 615 16.34 1.72 -26.38
C PRO A 615 16.42 0.62 -27.45
N ARG A 616 17.02 0.90 -28.62
CA ARG A 616 17.16 -0.07 -29.72
C ARG A 616 18.04 -1.26 -29.34
N HIS A 617 18.95 -1.10 -28.39
CA HIS A 617 19.74 -2.22 -27.85
C HIS A 617 18.86 -3.23 -27.13
N TYR A 618 18.04 -2.75 -26.19
CA TYR A 618 17.13 -3.60 -25.42
C TYR A 618 16.06 -4.25 -26.30
N TRP A 619 15.53 -3.53 -27.30
CA TRP A 619 14.60 -4.14 -28.25
C TRP A 619 15.24 -5.20 -29.15
N ARG A 620 16.52 -5.08 -29.52
CA ARG A 620 17.27 -6.15 -30.19
C ARG A 620 17.44 -7.38 -29.30
N LEU A 621 17.68 -7.18 -28.00
CA LEU A 621 17.73 -8.27 -27.01
C LEU A 621 16.38 -8.98 -26.93
N VAL A 622 15.29 -8.23 -26.75
CA VAL A 622 13.92 -8.78 -26.72
C VAL A 622 13.62 -9.51 -28.03
N ARG A 623 14.05 -8.97 -29.18
CA ARG A 623 13.87 -9.61 -30.47
C ARG A 623 14.63 -10.94 -30.59
N SER A 624 15.84 -11.03 -30.03
CA SER A 624 16.58 -12.29 -29.95
C SER A 624 15.79 -13.34 -29.17
N ILE A 625 15.31 -12.98 -27.98
CA ILE A 625 14.48 -13.86 -27.14
C ILE A 625 13.24 -14.35 -27.91
N VAL A 626 12.54 -13.47 -28.62
CA VAL A 626 11.38 -13.84 -29.44
C VAL A 626 11.76 -14.85 -30.53
N ASN A 627 12.89 -14.66 -31.22
CA ASN A 627 13.35 -15.59 -32.25
C ASN A 627 13.68 -16.97 -31.65
N ASP A 628 14.33 -17.00 -30.49
CA ASP A 628 14.64 -18.24 -29.76
C ASP A 628 13.35 -18.98 -29.39
N LEU A 629 12.36 -18.27 -28.83
CA LEU A 629 11.05 -18.86 -28.48
C LEU A 629 10.29 -19.38 -29.71
N ILE A 630 10.36 -18.69 -30.85
CA ILE A 630 9.76 -19.18 -32.11
C ILE A 630 10.43 -20.49 -32.54
N ALA A 631 11.76 -20.58 -32.45
CA ALA A 631 12.50 -21.79 -32.79
C ALA A 631 12.22 -22.96 -31.82
N GLU A 632 12.09 -22.67 -30.53
CA GLU A 632 11.83 -23.66 -29.48
C GLU A 632 10.40 -24.23 -29.53
N HIS A 633 9.40 -23.39 -29.79
CA HIS A 633 7.99 -23.76 -29.69
C HIS A 633 7.30 -24.06 -31.03
N ASN A 634 7.90 -23.67 -32.15
CA ASN A 634 7.36 -23.83 -33.49
C ASN A 634 5.87 -23.38 -33.60
N PRO A 635 5.58 -22.09 -33.32
CA PRO A 635 4.21 -21.59 -33.26
C PRO A 635 3.56 -21.51 -34.65
N PRO A 636 2.21 -21.36 -34.71
CA PRO A 636 1.53 -21.15 -35.98
C PRO A 636 2.04 -19.87 -36.67
N GLN A 637 2.33 -19.96 -37.97
CA GLN A 637 2.93 -18.85 -38.73
C GLN A 637 2.11 -17.55 -38.65
N VAL A 638 0.78 -17.67 -38.60
CA VAL A 638 -0.12 -16.51 -38.45
C VAL A 638 0.08 -15.74 -37.14
N ASP A 639 0.48 -16.41 -36.05
CA ASP A 639 0.78 -15.75 -34.77
C ASP A 639 2.13 -15.01 -34.86
N VAL A 640 3.10 -15.59 -35.56
CA VAL A 640 4.43 -14.99 -35.83
C VAL A 640 4.31 -13.76 -36.73
N ASP A 641 3.58 -13.88 -37.84
CA ASP A 641 3.39 -12.78 -38.80
C ASP A 641 2.74 -11.56 -38.11
N LYS A 642 1.79 -11.79 -37.19
CA LYS A 642 1.18 -10.72 -36.40
C LYS A 642 2.14 -10.13 -35.36
N LEU A 643 2.96 -10.95 -34.70
CA LEU A 643 3.94 -10.49 -33.72
C LEU A 643 5.03 -9.62 -34.37
N LEU A 644 5.38 -9.94 -35.62
CA LEU A 644 6.44 -9.30 -36.40
C LEU A 644 5.93 -8.31 -37.45
N ALA A 645 4.65 -7.96 -37.39
CA ALA A 645 4.08 -6.95 -38.27
C ALA A 645 4.74 -5.57 -38.04
N PRO A 646 4.79 -4.68 -39.04
CA PRO A 646 5.41 -3.35 -38.89
C PRO A 646 4.78 -2.48 -37.78
N THR A 647 3.52 -2.74 -37.47
CA THR A 647 2.78 -2.06 -36.39
C THR A 647 2.18 -3.07 -35.43
N MET A 648 1.95 -2.63 -34.20
CA MET A 648 1.23 -3.41 -33.19
C MET A 648 0.11 -2.60 -32.54
N LYS A 649 -0.83 -3.31 -31.90
CA LYS A 649 -1.96 -2.67 -31.23
C LYS A 649 -1.55 -2.14 -29.85
N GLN A 650 -1.83 -0.86 -29.60
CA GLN A 650 -1.75 -0.23 -28.29
C GLN A 650 -3.14 0.24 -27.85
N LYS A 651 -3.50 0.06 -26.57
CA LYS A 651 -4.75 0.62 -26.03
C LYS A 651 -4.75 2.14 -26.13
N ALA A 652 -5.88 2.68 -26.58
CA ALA A 652 -6.11 4.11 -26.77
C ALA A 652 -6.91 4.67 -25.59
N PHE A 653 -6.22 4.97 -24.49
CA PHE A 653 -6.85 5.33 -23.22
C PHE A 653 -7.61 6.65 -23.25
N LEU A 654 -7.18 7.64 -24.04
CA LEU A 654 -7.95 8.89 -24.18
C LEU A 654 -9.24 8.66 -24.97
N ARG A 655 -9.18 7.88 -26.06
CA ARG A 655 -10.40 7.46 -26.80
C ARG A 655 -11.34 6.63 -25.93
N MET A 656 -10.81 5.77 -25.06
CA MET A 656 -11.61 5.00 -24.10
C MET A 656 -12.27 5.89 -23.03
N LEU A 657 -11.61 6.97 -22.62
CA LEU A 657 -12.21 7.97 -21.72
C LEU A 657 -13.36 8.73 -22.40
N ALA A 658 -13.22 9.04 -23.70
CA ALA A 658 -14.24 9.74 -24.47
C ALA A 658 -15.52 8.92 -24.67
N ASP A 659 -15.40 7.59 -24.76
CA ASP A 659 -16.52 6.67 -24.93
C ASP A 659 -16.37 5.42 -24.04
N PRO A 660 -16.66 5.54 -22.73
CA PRO A 660 -16.49 4.44 -21.78
C PRO A 660 -17.36 3.22 -22.08
N ALA A 661 -18.43 3.37 -22.89
CA ALA A 661 -19.34 2.29 -23.24
C ALA A 661 -18.79 1.37 -24.34
N ARG A 662 -17.84 1.86 -25.14
CA ARG A 662 -17.28 1.15 -26.31
C ARG A 662 -16.30 0.02 -25.95
N GLY A 663 -15.83 -0.03 -24.71
CA GLY A 663 -14.89 -1.05 -24.24
C GLY A 663 -13.44 -0.77 -24.64
N ASP A 664 -12.65 -1.82 -24.87
CA ASP A 664 -11.23 -1.70 -25.25
C ASP A 664 -11.11 -1.12 -26.67
N VAL A 665 -10.48 0.04 -26.81
CA VAL A 665 -10.16 0.67 -28.09
C VAL A 665 -8.65 0.62 -28.32
N TYR A 666 -8.23 0.33 -29.55
CA TYR A 666 -6.81 0.21 -29.92
C TYR A 666 -6.43 1.15 -31.07
N VAL A 667 -5.17 1.54 -31.10
CA VAL A 667 -4.51 2.24 -32.21
C VAL A 667 -3.28 1.45 -32.67
N ASP A 668 -2.89 1.63 -33.93
CA ASP A 668 -1.67 1.05 -34.46
C ASP A 668 -0.48 1.95 -34.13
N VAL A 669 0.54 1.37 -33.49
CA VAL A 669 1.82 2.04 -33.19
C VAL A 669 2.98 1.28 -33.85
N PRO A 670 4.12 1.93 -34.15
CA PRO A 670 5.30 1.23 -34.66
C PRO A 670 5.69 0.06 -33.77
N ASN A 671 5.97 -1.10 -34.36
CA ASN A 671 6.37 -2.28 -33.61
C ASN A 671 7.86 -2.20 -33.23
N PRO A 672 8.21 -2.13 -31.93
CA PRO A 672 9.59 -1.99 -31.51
C PRO A 672 10.43 -3.25 -31.78
N LEU A 673 9.82 -4.40 -32.09
CA LEU A 673 10.52 -5.64 -32.42
C LEU A 673 11.06 -5.71 -33.86
N VAL A 674 10.75 -4.71 -34.69
CA VAL A 674 11.04 -4.70 -36.13
C VAL A 674 11.91 -3.50 -36.53
N GLY A 675 12.02 -2.48 -35.66
CA GLY A 675 12.70 -1.20 -35.92
C GLY A 675 14.13 -1.08 -35.41
#